data_AF-A0A8H3GPN7-F1
#
_entry.id   AF-A0A8H3GPN7-F1
#
_cell.length_a   1.000
_cell.length_b   1.000
_cell.length_c   1.000
_cell.angle_alpha   90.00
_cell.angle_beta   90.00
_cell.angle_gamma   90.00
#
_symmetry.space_group_name_H-M   'P 1'
#
loop_
_entity.id
_entity.type
_entity.pdbx_description
1 polymer ?
#
loop_
_entity_poly.entity_id
_entity_poly.type
_entity_poly.pdbx_seq_one_letter_code
_entity_poly.pdbx_strand_id
1 'polypeptide(L)'
;MSASSPSRSPTRRVKLDLANNSPEKSAPKSPKAMKLIPEWASKAASRRRSWKLLVRCWVATWVCFILILPNKTLPVMGNAAFFAALASFIAPPAMAFQMYFFAMFTLMIGCLLGWAWGSAAMAAALQARDQVLLGRALLSTQQAATNEANPDAYFRKAVFRGDFLDPRSTVVFGVFLAIGAFFLALMRVKSPKLTLASIFGTIFLDVICSYGPLFPSGQYLILQTFLVSSSIYLAVGLVTIVLIFPETLSHEWLESYAGVLDLVKGLVDMQEKVLTDNLEQLDMDTEGNTLSRVDGIQAGILATFQAFTAKTPMLNLEFSHGRWSAADVQGLELPLRALLTRARGLSSFTAQYSHHLSTRTDGSFPSNTISRATTTSGNASDAPDGAQTPKKSKGKHLTLRVQDTHRLLHVRGHITALEVSQHTHISEMIPIVYSATVNLRKSLSKGLESMSAAVRDVNGRRYNSVKREPLDNLRSAREALREALATYKESGRITIVQPLADAIDSVSGKLLDERGRPTVSFRPLFICFVFESNLCWTTEATIALMNQLIKLMEERKRNRLWAPTGLRKIANLLRREEGTAPVQGDVNPMPEPGKDDQYSRMYRRDPDARPPKGIIQNLTFAVWSIWHFFRTNEAIFAIKYTIVTIALWLPQIFKSSAEFTYNEKGLWALIMAQFGLSMYMSDQIGQFVARILGTVGGGVIGMLIWYIGSGHGLGNPYGIAAAFGVFIIPMLFARLFWTQRVVESIMFSVTSVLVVGYSWIDTHLPSQGNPGYGYEIFWRRVVLVLVGFAASFIMMILPPQSSRKALRLGTASTVSQISQLYGLLISSWLTVEEEAEDEKADKEDPSELNKPNSRPYEKWQPVFRAKLISVAGALSAQKMQMATIKWERNIRGRWPAEHYEKLLEIQSKMLSDLIQLAGALSVLSPKWRHRLLHKTSFLNPNLISDVMAIFGIISMSLETGHPVHDVLPSNLLDRSVYHDDQTRRLGERFKHFDRIDGEDAAESAPVTNEPLTGQKLMSMEYSTFATGVSAAFHLLHALDQIHLITKELCGVIPLEGYSRWKEEYELKHLGRSV
;
A
#
# COMPACT_ATOMS: atom_id res chain seq x y z
N MET A 1 -69.62 -42.28 -39.86
CA MET A 1 -69.10 -41.54 -41.02
C MET A 1 -68.00 -40.61 -40.54
N SER A 2 -66.87 -40.62 -41.25
CA SER A 2 -65.65 -39.78 -41.18
C SER A 2 -65.88 -38.31 -40.80
N ALA A 3 -64.95 -37.50 -40.29
CA ALA A 3 -63.53 -37.59 -39.94
C ALA A 3 -63.14 -36.28 -39.20
N SER A 4 -61.93 -36.25 -38.61
CA SER A 4 -61.04 -35.10 -38.38
C SER A 4 -60.54 -34.93 -36.93
N SER A 5 -59.24 -34.64 -36.87
CA SER A 5 -58.26 -34.57 -35.77
C SER A 5 -58.62 -33.68 -34.56
N PRO A 6 -58.02 -33.98 -33.39
CA PRO A 6 -57.69 -32.94 -32.41
C PRO A 6 -56.18 -32.85 -32.14
N SER A 7 -55.63 -31.63 -32.27
CA SER A 7 -54.36 -31.25 -31.67
C SER A 7 -54.54 -31.09 -30.15
N ARG A 8 -53.70 -31.77 -29.36
CA ARG A 8 -53.62 -31.59 -27.90
C ARG A 8 -52.29 -30.94 -27.54
N SER A 9 -52.36 -29.79 -26.88
CA SER A 9 -51.36 -29.33 -25.91
C SER A 9 -52.11 -28.98 -24.62
N PRO A 10 -51.56 -29.34 -23.45
CA PRO A 10 -51.51 -28.34 -22.39
C PRO A 10 -50.25 -28.46 -21.54
N THR A 11 -49.50 -27.37 -21.39
CA THR A 11 -48.55 -27.21 -20.28
C THR A 11 -48.90 -25.96 -19.49
N ARG A 12 -49.52 -26.22 -18.35
CA ARG A 12 -49.95 -25.31 -17.29
C ARG A 12 -48.71 -24.70 -16.62
N ARG A 13 -48.42 -23.42 -16.88
CA ARG A 13 -47.50 -22.63 -16.04
C ARG A 13 -48.21 -22.25 -14.75
N VAL A 14 -47.65 -22.69 -13.62
CA VAL A 14 -48.06 -22.27 -12.27
C VAL A 14 -47.53 -20.85 -12.05
N LYS A 15 -48.45 -19.88 -11.87
CA LYS A 15 -48.14 -18.56 -11.33
C LYS A 15 -48.04 -18.70 -9.80
N LEU A 16 -46.88 -18.35 -9.24
CA LEU A 16 -46.71 -18.16 -7.80
C LEU A 16 -47.08 -16.72 -7.48
N ASP A 17 -48.21 -16.52 -6.81
CA ASP A 17 -48.63 -15.23 -6.25
C ASP A 17 -47.79 -14.93 -5.00
N LEU A 18 -46.86 -13.97 -5.12
CA LEU A 18 -46.18 -13.32 -3.99
C LEU A 18 -46.90 -12.00 -3.70
N ALA A 19 -47.92 -12.06 -2.84
CA ALA A 19 -48.51 -10.89 -2.21
C ALA A 19 -48.50 -11.10 -0.69
N ASN A 20 -47.42 -10.67 -0.03
CA ASN A 20 -47.47 -10.37 1.40
C ASN A 20 -46.49 -9.21 1.68
N ASN A 21 -46.95 -7.99 1.36
CA ASN A 21 -46.29 -6.76 1.75
C ASN A 21 -46.43 -6.59 3.26
N SER A 22 -45.38 -6.93 3.99
CA SER A 22 -45.14 -6.40 5.34
C SER A 22 -44.93 -4.88 5.21
N PRO A 23 -45.46 -4.03 6.11
CA PRO A 23 -45.24 -2.60 6.02
C PRO A 23 -43.75 -2.30 6.18
N GLU A 24 -43.15 -1.90 5.08
CA GLU A 24 -41.79 -1.38 4.99
C GLU A 24 -41.67 -0.22 5.98
N LYS A 25 -40.95 -0.42 7.09
CA LYS A 25 -40.50 0.70 7.93
C LYS A 25 -39.65 1.58 7.02
N SER A 26 -40.25 2.69 6.59
CA SER A 26 -39.58 3.72 5.82
C SER A 26 -38.29 4.10 6.54
N ALA A 27 -37.16 3.77 5.91
CA ALA A 27 -35.87 4.31 6.32
C ALA A 27 -36.01 5.84 6.35
N PRO A 28 -35.60 6.53 7.43
CA PRO A 28 -35.72 7.97 7.51
C PRO A 28 -34.94 8.58 6.34
N LYS A 29 -35.65 9.27 5.44
CA LYS A 29 -35.06 10.03 4.33
C LYS A 29 -34.06 11.01 4.92
N SER A 30 -32.76 10.71 4.78
CA SER A 30 -31.70 11.61 5.20
C SER A 30 -31.85 12.95 4.47
N PRO A 31 -31.71 14.10 5.14
CA PRO A 31 -31.88 15.41 4.52
C PRO A 31 -30.91 15.59 3.33
N LYS A 32 -31.35 16.27 2.27
CA LYS A 32 -30.60 16.48 1.00
C LYS A 32 -29.17 17.05 1.21
N ALA A 33 -28.92 17.78 2.30
CA ALA A 33 -27.60 18.29 2.67
C ALA A 33 -26.58 17.19 3.00
N MET A 34 -27.04 16.01 3.42
CA MET A 34 -26.18 14.88 3.81
C MET A 34 -25.54 14.17 2.60
N LYS A 35 -26.01 14.46 1.37
CA LYS A 35 -25.40 13.96 0.12
C LYS A 35 -24.18 14.75 -0.35
N LEU A 36 -23.95 15.97 0.15
CA LEU A 36 -22.73 16.74 -0.14
C LEU A 36 -21.54 16.37 0.77
N ILE A 37 -21.80 15.64 1.86
CA ILE A 37 -20.76 15.27 2.82
C ILE A 37 -20.05 14.03 2.29
N PRO A 38 -18.72 14.07 2.08
CA PRO A 38 -17.95 12.91 1.66
C PRO A 38 -18.16 11.72 2.60
N GLU A 39 -18.15 10.50 2.07
CA GLU A 39 -18.39 9.27 2.86
C GLU A 39 -17.41 9.10 4.03
N TRP A 40 -16.17 9.56 3.89
CA TRP A 40 -15.19 9.51 4.97
C TRP A 40 -15.64 10.37 6.18
N ALA A 41 -16.22 11.54 5.91
CA ALA A 41 -16.65 12.48 6.94
C ALA A 41 -17.93 12.00 7.63
N SER A 42 -18.90 11.48 6.86
CA SER A 42 -20.12 10.92 7.43
C SER A 42 -19.83 9.68 8.28
N LYS A 43 -18.92 8.80 7.84
CA LYS A 43 -18.49 7.61 8.60
C LYS A 43 -17.67 7.97 9.84
N ALA A 44 -16.93 9.07 9.83
CA ALA A 44 -16.21 9.56 10.99
C ALA A 44 -17.17 10.19 12.00
N ALA A 45 -18.10 11.04 11.53
CA ALA A 45 -19.08 11.74 12.35
C ALA A 45 -20.12 10.81 13.00
N SER A 46 -20.42 9.67 12.39
CA SER A 46 -21.36 8.69 12.98
C SER A 46 -20.79 7.92 14.17
N ARG A 47 -19.46 7.89 14.34
CA ARG A 47 -18.79 7.07 15.36
C ARG A 47 -18.55 7.86 16.65
N ARG A 48 -19.09 7.36 17.77
CA ARG A 48 -18.93 7.97 19.11
C ARG A 48 -17.45 8.06 19.55
N ARG A 49 -16.61 7.11 19.15
CA ARG A 49 -15.15 7.12 19.42
C ARG A 49 -14.45 8.30 18.73
N SER A 50 -14.84 8.63 17.50
CA SER A 50 -14.29 9.78 16.77
C SER A 50 -14.53 11.08 17.54
N TRP A 51 -15.72 11.25 18.11
CA TRP A 51 -16.04 12.42 18.92
C TRP A 51 -15.25 12.48 20.24
N LYS A 52 -15.06 11.34 20.93
CA LYS A 52 -14.20 11.29 22.13
C LYS A 52 -12.77 11.72 21.81
N LEU A 53 -12.22 11.22 20.70
CA LEU A 53 -10.90 11.57 20.21
C LEU A 53 -10.78 13.06 19.85
N LEU A 54 -11.80 13.57 19.14
CA LEU A 54 -11.88 14.97 18.73
C LEU A 54 -11.93 15.89 19.95
N VAL A 55 -12.79 15.60 20.94
CA VAL A 55 -12.91 16.39 22.18
C VAL A 55 -11.57 16.44 22.91
N ARG A 56 -10.88 15.31 23.06
CA ARG A 56 -9.56 15.26 23.70
C ARG A 56 -8.53 16.15 23.00
N CYS A 57 -8.44 16.06 21.68
CA CYS A 57 -7.50 16.87 20.89
C CYS A 57 -7.91 18.35 20.84
N TRP A 58 -9.22 18.63 20.85
CA TRP A 58 -9.79 19.96 20.86
C TRP A 58 -9.47 20.68 22.17
N VAL A 59 -9.71 20.04 23.33
CA VAL A 59 -9.36 20.60 24.64
C VAL A 59 -7.86 20.89 24.72
N ALA A 60 -7.00 19.94 24.31
CA ALA A 60 -5.56 20.15 24.36
C ALA A 60 -5.10 21.36 23.53
N THR A 61 -5.58 21.45 22.28
CA THR A 61 -5.25 22.56 21.37
C THR A 61 -5.80 23.89 21.87
N TRP A 62 -7.03 23.90 22.38
CA TRP A 62 -7.68 25.10 22.87
C TRP A 62 -7.02 25.63 24.14
N VAL A 63 -6.67 24.75 25.09
CA VAL A 63 -5.91 25.12 26.31
C VAL A 63 -4.55 25.69 25.93
N CYS A 64 -3.82 25.07 24.99
CA CYS A 64 -2.53 25.61 24.54
C CYS A 64 -2.63 27.01 23.93
N PHE A 65 -3.75 27.32 23.26
CA PHE A 65 -3.99 28.66 22.75
C PHE A 65 -4.40 29.64 23.85
N ILE A 66 -5.27 29.24 24.77
CA ILE A 66 -5.67 30.08 25.92
C ILE A 66 -4.45 30.51 26.73
N LEU A 67 -3.45 29.64 26.91
CA LEU A 67 -2.23 29.97 27.65
C LEU A 67 -1.41 31.10 27.02
N ILE A 68 -1.63 31.44 25.75
CA ILE A 68 -0.95 32.55 25.06
C ILE A 68 -1.58 33.90 25.41
N LEU A 69 -2.85 33.92 25.82
CA LEU A 69 -3.63 35.15 25.94
C LEU A 69 -3.34 35.98 27.21
N PRO A 70 -3.10 35.37 28.40
CA PRO A 70 -2.82 36.14 29.60
C PRO A 70 -1.47 36.86 29.57
N ASN A 71 -1.44 38.10 30.06
CA ASN A 71 -0.21 38.91 30.19
C ASN A 71 0.85 38.32 31.13
N LYS A 72 0.50 37.36 31.99
CA LYS A 72 1.47 36.67 32.87
C LYS A 72 2.18 35.52 32.17
N THR A 73 1.49 34.81 31.29
CA THR A 73 2.02 33.61 30.61
C THR A 73 2.71 33.98 29.29
N LEU A 74 2.20 34.99 28.58
CA LEU A 74 2.74 35.44 27.30
C LEU A 74 4.24 35.84 27.36
N PRO A 75 4.72 36.62 28.35
CA PRO A 75 6.15 36.96 28.44
C PRO A 75 7.04 35.77 28.76
N VAL A 76 6.54 34.76 29.49
CA VAL A 76 7.28 33.53 29.82
C VAL A 76 7.44 32.65 28.58
N MET A 77 6.40 32.56 27.75
CA MET A 77 6.44 31.83 26.48
C MET A 77 7.19 32.61 25.39
N GLY A 78 7.22 33.94 25.49
CA GLY A 78 7.94 34.85 24.59
C GLY A 78 7.43 34.83 23.15
N ASN A 79 8.29 35.24 22.22
CA ASN A 79 7.95 35.40 20.79
C ASN A 79 7.58 34.08 20.06
N ALA A 80 7.74 32.93 20.71
CA ALA A 80 7.40 31.62 20.18
C ALA A 80 6.17 30.99 20.89
N ALA A 81 5.32 31.79 21.53
CA ALA A 81 4.17 31.29 22.30
C ALA A 81 3.18 30.47 21.45
N PHE A 82 2.95 30.87 20.19
CA PHE A 82 2.10 30.14 19.23
C PHE A 82 2.55 28.69 18.99
N PHE A 83 3.81 28.37 19.29
CA PHE A 83 4.39 27.07 19.01
C PHE A 83 3.73 25.95 19.82
N ALA A 84 3.16 26.26 21.00
CA ALA A 84 2.42 25.29 21.81
C ALA A 84 1.15 24.80 21.07
N ALA A 85 0.35 25.72 20.55
CA ALA A 85 -0.84 25.38 19.75
C ALA A 85 -0.47 24.75 18.40
N LEU A 86 0.62 25.21 17.78
CA LEU A 86 1.18 24.65 16.54
C LEU A 86 1.55 23.17 16.70
N ALA A 87 2.30 22.84 17.76
CA ALA A 87 2.74 21.48 18.05
C ALA A 87 1.56 20.52 18.22
N SER A 88 0.44 21.01 18.78
CA SER A 88 -0.82 20.24 18.91
C SER A 88 -1.44 19.82 17.57
N PHE A 89 -1.33 20.64 16.51
CA PHE A 89 -1.83 20.24 15.19
C PHE A 89 -0.87 19.31 14.45
N ILE A 90 0.44 19.47 14.67
CA ILE A 90 1.47 18.61 14.07
C ILE A 90 1.34 17.19 14.63
N ALA A 91 1.34 17.05 15.95
CA ALA A 91 1.32 15.77 16.65
C ALA A 91 0.21 15.74 17.71
N PRO A 92 -1.09 15.73 17.32
CA PRO A 92 -2.19 15.81 18.28
C PRO A 92 -2.17 14.64 19.28
N PRO A 93 -2.75 14.82 20.48
CA PRO A 93 -2.89 13.75 21.48
C PRO A 93 -3.96 12.73 21.06
N ALA A 94 -3.84 12.19 19.87
CA ALA A 94 -4.79 11.27 19.24
C ALA A 94 -4.40 9.80 19.46
N MET A 95 -3.14 9.53 19.80
CA MET A 95 -2.62 8.18 19.98
C MET A 95 -2.82 7.68 21.43
N ALA A 96 -2.65 6.37 21.64
CA ALA A 96 -2.51 5.82 22.99
C ALA A 96 -1.35 6.47 23.75
N PHE A 97 -1.46 6.53 25.08
CA PHE A 97 -0.52 7.23 25.98
C PHE A 97 0.95 6.95 25.68
N GLN A 98 1.33 5.68 25.58
CA GLN A 98 2.72 5.29 25.35
C GLN A 98 3.26 5.75 23.99
N MET A 99 2.46 5.60 22.93
CA MET A 99 2.84 6.04 21.59
C MET A 99 3.03 7.55 21.54
N TYR A 100 2.13 8.29 22.18
CA TYR A 100 2.24 9.73 22.30
C TYR A 100 3.47 10.15 23.09
N PHE A 101 3.74 9.50 24.23
CA PHE A 101 4.92 9.76 25.04
C PHE A 101 6.21 9.54 24.24
N PHE A 102 6.35 8.42 23.52
CA PHE A 102 7.51 8.17 22.68
C PHE A 102 7.63 9.20 21.54
N ALA A 103 6.53 9.54 20.86
CA ALA A 103 6.56 10.55 19.80
C ALA A 103 7.02 11.91 20.34
N MET A 104 6.49 12.36 21.47
CA MET A 104 6.88 13.61 22.12
C MET A 104 8.30 13.57 22.67
N PHE A 105 8.76 12.41 23.16
CA PHE A 105 10.14 12.22 23.59
C PHE A 105 11.12 12.30 22.42
N THR A 106 10.81 11.69 21.27
CA THR A 106 11.63 11.80 20.06
C THR A 106 11.67 13.24 19.53
N LEU A 107 10.55 13.97 19.60
CA LEU A 107 10.51 15.39 19.28
C LEU A 107 11.47 16.18 20.18
N MET A 108 11.41 15.94 21.51
CA MET A 108 12.27 16.63 22.46
C MET A 108 13.76 16.30 22.27
N ILE A 109 14.10 15.03 21.97
CA ILE A 109 15.46 14.65 21.58
C ILE A 109 15.91 15.42 20.34
N GLY A 110 15.04 15.55 19.34
CA GLY A 110 15.31 16.36 18.15
C GLY A 110 15.67 17.81 18.50
N CYS A 111 14.83 18.46 19.31
CA CYS A 111 15.07 19.82 19.79
C CYS A 111 16.42 19.93 20.53
N LEU A 112 16.71 19.01 21.44
CA LEU A 112 17.96 19.01 22.22
C LEU A 112 19.19 18.74 21.34
N LEU A 113 19.09 17.87 20.34
CA LEU A 113 20.16 17.59 19.39
C LEU A 113 20.46 18.81 18.52
N GLY A 114 19.43 19.46 17.97
CA GLY A 114 19.58 20.71 17.22
C GLY A 114 20.18 21.84 18.07
N TRP A 115 19.72 21.96 19.32
CA TRP A 115 20.27 22.92 20.28
C TRP A 115 21.73 22.65 20.66
N ALA A 116 22.08 21.40 20.94
CA ALA A 116 23.45 21.01 21.31
C ALA A 116 24.42 21.27 20.16
N TRP A 117 24.05 20.89 18.94
CA TRP A 117 24.86 21.14 17.75
C TRP A 117 24.98 22.63 17.44
N GLY A 118 23.88 23.39 17.52
CA GLY A 118 23.91 24.84 17.37
C GLY A 118 24.70 25.57 18.46
N SER A 119 24.70 25.05 19.70
CA SER A 119 25.51 25.59 20.80
C SER A 119 27.00 25.32 20.59
N ALA A 120 27.36 24.16 20.05
CA ALA A 120 28.72 23.89 19.61
C ALA A 120 29.15 24.86 18.49
N ALA A 121 28.26 25.14 17.53
CA ALA A 121 28.50 26.14 16.48
C ALA A 121 28.76 27.53 17.08
N MET A 122 27.92 27.96 18.04
CA MET A 122 28.07 29.23 18.76
C MET A 122 29.42 29.32 19.50
N ALA A 123 29.80 28.28 20.24
CA ALA A 123 31.07 28.26 20.97
C ALA A 123 32.28 28.36 20.03
N ALA A 124 32.28 27.59 18.93
CA ALA A 124 33.34 27.64 17.93
C ALA A 124 33.40 29.00 17.21
N ALA A 125 32.24 29.57 16.88
CA ALA A 125 32.14 30.84 16.17
C ALA A 125 32.62 32.02 17.03
N LEU A 126 32.35 32.02 18.33
CA LEU A 126 32.84 33.04 19.26
C LEU A 126 34.36 33.01 19.41
N GLN A 127 34.98 31.82 19.39
CA GLN A 127 36.44 31.67 19.40
C GLN A 127 37.09 32.15 18.10
N ALA A 128 36.42 31.94 16.97
CA ALA A 128 36.90 32.40 15.66
C ALA A 128 36.75 33.92 15.44
N ARG A 129 35.98 34.61 16.29
CA ARG A 129 35.62 36.02 16.13
C ARG A 129 36.77 36.97 16.41
N ASP A 130 36.91 38.00 15.58
CA ASP A 130 37.85 39.09 15.78
C ASP A 130 37.37 40.04 16.88
N GLN A 131 38.07 39.97 18.02
CA GLN A 131 37.76 40.77 19.20
C GLN A 131 38.00 42.28 18.99
N VAL A 132 38.94 42.65 18.10
CA VAL A 132 39.25 44.06 17.81
C VAL A 132 38.12 44.69 16.99
N LEU A 133 37.63 43.97 15.98
CA LEU A 133 36.50 44.41 15.16
C LEU A 133 35.23 44.50 16.00
N LEU A 134 34.98 43.52 16.86
CA LEU A 134 33.83 43.52 17.78
C LEU A 134 33.88 44.72 18.75
N GLY A 135 35.04 44.98 19.36
CA GLY A 135 35.21 46.10 20.28
C GLY A 135 34.93 47.46 19.61
N ARG A 136 35.41 47.64 18.37
CA ARG A 136 35.12 48.84 17.57
C ARG A 136 33.64 48.97 17.24
N ALA A 137 33.00 47.88 16.81
CA ALA A 137 31.58 47.87 16.49
C ALA A 137 30.74 48.24 17.73
N LEU A 138 31.00 47.62 18.88
CA LEU A 138 30.31 47.92 20.15
C LEU A 138 30.45 49.37 20.57
N LEU A 139 31.66 49.93 20.54
CA LEU A 139 31.89 51.34 20.86
C LEU A 139 31.13 52.28 19.91
N SER A 140 31.17 52.00 18.60
CA SER A 140 30.46 52.81 17.61
C SER A 140 28.94 52.77 17.79
N THR A 141 28.39 51.59 18.08
CA THR A 141 26.95 51.42 18.31
C THR A 141 26.53 52.05 19.64
N GLN A 142 27.35 51.95 20.69
CA GLN A 142 27.06 52.58 21.99
C GLN A 142 27.06 54.11 21.88
N GLN A 143 28.04 54.69 21.17
CA GLN A 143 28.07 56.13 20.89
C GLN A 143 26.84 56.58 20.09
N ALA A 144 26.46 55.83 19.05
CA ALA A 144 25.26 56.13 18.26
C ALA A 144 23.96 55.97 19.07
N ALA A 145 23.88 54.99 19.97
CA ALA A 145 22.73 54.75 20.83
C ALA A 145 22.52 55.85 21.88
N THR A 146 23.59 56.57 22.27
CA THR A 146 23.52 57.62 23.30
C THR A 146 22.71 58.83 22.82
N ASN A 147 22.61 59.03 21.50
CA ASN A 147 21.89 60.13 20.87
C ASN A 147 20.41 59.81 20.57
N GLU A 148 19.94 58.60 20.91
CA GLU A 148 18.60 58.12 20.61
C GLU A 148 17.71 58.13 21.86
N ALA A 149 16.41 58.34 21.67
CA ALA A 149 15.44 58.40 22.77
C ALA A 149 15.30 57.07 23.53
N ASN A 150 15.65 55.95 22.90
CA ASN A 150 15.65 54.62 23.53
C ASN A 150 16.90 53.83 23.12
N PRO A 151 17.99 53.89 23.92
CA PRO A 151 19.27 53.27 23.57
C PRO A 151 19.16 51.74 23.44
N ASP A 152 18.31 51.09 24.24
CA ASP A 152 18.11 49.63 24.18
C ASP A 152 17.41 49.20 22.88
N ALA A 153 16.43 49.98 22.43
CA ALA A 153 15.73 49.70 21.18
C ALA A 153 16.66 49.87 19.98
N TYR A 154 17.51 50.91 19.99
CA TYR A 154 18.54 51.12 18.98
C TYR A 154 19.54 49.97 18.96
N PHE A 155 20.04 49.54 20.12
CA PHE A 155 20.98 48.42 20.22
C PHE A 155 20.39 47.12 19.65
N ARG A 156 19.14 46.80 19.98
CA ARG A 156 18.42 45.64 19.41
C ARG A 156 18.30 45.75 17.88
N LYS A 157 18.02 46.95 17.36
CA LYS A 157 17.97 47.20 15.92
C LYS A 157 19.33 47.00 15.26
N ALA A 158 20.41 47.49 15.87
CA ALA A 158 21.78 47.34 15.36
C ALA A 158 22.22 45.86 15.27
N VAL A 159 21.79 45.02 16.23
CA VAL A 159 21.99 43.56 16.18
C VAL A 159 21.39 42.98 14.91
N PHE A 160 20.10 43.19 14.66
CA PHE A 160 19.41 42.61 13.50
C PHE A 160 19.71 43.32 12.18
N ARG A 161 20.25 44.54 12.22
CA ARG A 161 20.86 45.21 11.07
C ARG A 161 22.19 44.56 10.65
N GLY A 162 22.77 43.74 11.52
CA GLY A 162 24.02 43.04 11.25
C GLY A 162 25.26 43.91 11.47
N ASP A 163 25.19 44.93 12.33
CA ASP A 163 26.34 45.79 12.61
C ASP A 163 27.49 45.06 13.33
N PHE A 164 27.18 43.94 13.99
CA PHE A 164 28.17 43.11 14.66
C PHE A 164 28.68 41.94 13.81
N LEU A 165 28.21 41.75 12.57
CA LEU A 165 28.60 40.59 11.76
C LEU A 165 30.12 40.53 11.54
N ASP A 166 30.69 39.36 11.78
CA ASP A 166 32.09 39.04 11.51
C ASP A 166 32.18 37.89 10.51
N PRO A 167 32.88 38.05 9.36
CA PRO A 167 33.09 36.97 8.39
C PRO A 167 33.63 35.66 9.00
N ARG A 168 34.55 35.72 9.97
CA ARG A 168 35.17 34.52 10.57
C ARG A 168 34.15 33.70 11.36
N SER A 169 33.44 34.36 12.28
CA SER A 169 32.36 33.76 13.07
C SER A 169 31.23 33.25 12.17
N THR A 170 30.85 34.02 11.15
CA THR A 170 29.75 33.69 10.23
C THR A 170 30.05 32.43 9.41
N VAL A 171 31.28 32.28 8.90
CA VAL A 171 31.68 31.08 8.15
C VAL A 171 31.60 29.83 9.04
N VAL A 172 31.99 29.92 10.32
CA VAL A 172 31.87 28.80 11.26
C VAL A 172 30.41 28.38 11.43
N PHE A 173 29.48 29.32 11.61
CA PHE A 173 28.05 28.99 11.64
C PHE A 173 27.55 28.33 10.36
N GLY A 174 28.01 28.79 9.20
CA GLY A 174 27.67 28.20 7.90
C GLY A 174 28.16 26.75 7.75
N VAL A 175 29.37 26.44 8.22
CA VAL A 175 29.92 25.07 8.20
C VAL A 175 29.11 24.15 9.10
N PHE A 176 28.79 24.58 10.32
CA PHE A 176 27.98 23.79 11.25
C PHE A 176 26.55 23.58 10.75
N LEU A 177 25.95 24.61 10.14
CA LEU A 177 24.64 24.52 9.51
C LEU A 177 24.67 23.51 8.35
N ALA A 178 25.70 23.55 7.51
CA ALA A 178 25.83 22.62 6.38
C ALA A 178 25.94 21.17 6.86
N ILE A 179 26.84 20.88 7.80
CA ILE A 179 27.06 19.53 8.33
C ILE A 179 25.81 19.03 9.06
N GLY A 180 25.20 19.87 9.89
CA GLY A 180 24.01 19.51 10.66
C GLY A 180 22.79 19.26 9.76
N ALA A 181 22.55 20.14 8.78
CA ALA A 181 21.46 19.97 7.81
C ALA A 181 21.64 18.71 6.97
N PHE A 182 22.87 18.40 6.54
CA PHE A 182 23.20 17.17 5.83
C PHE A 182 22.90 15.91 6.67
N PHE A 183 23.37 15.87 7.91
CA PHE A 183 23.15 14.74 8.82
C PHE A 183 21.66 14.53 9.14
N LEU A 184 20.93 15.61 9.44
CA LEU A 184 19.51 15.56 9.76
C LEU A 184 18.67 15.14 8.54
N ALA A 185 19.05 15.56 7.34
CA ALA A 185 18.43 15.11 6.09
C ALA A 185 18.66 13.62 5.84
N LEU A 186 19.88 13.10 6.06
CA LEU A 186 20.16 11.67 5.98
C LEU A 186 19.37 10.86 7.01
N MET A 187 19.30 11.33 8.26
CA MET A 187 18.52 10.70 9.32
C MET A 187 17.03 10.60 8.94
N ARG A 188 16.49 11.64 8.30
CA ARG A 188 15.09 11.67 7.83
C ARG A 188 14.80 10.59 6.78
N VAL A 189 15.72 10.35 5.86
CA VAL A 189 15.54 9.38 4.76
C VAL A 189 15.82 7.95 5.23
N LYS A 190 16.93 7.73 5.93
CA LYS A 190 17.34 6.39 6.37
C LYS A 190 16.50 5.85 7.54
N SER A 191 15.98 6.73 8.38
CA SER A 191 15.25 6.33 9.60
C SER A 191 13.90 7.03 9.70
N PRO A 192 12.85 6.55 9.00
CA PRO A 192 11.52 7.16 9.03
C PRO A 192 10.93 7.30 10.44
N LYS A 193 11.28 6.39 11.36
CA LYS A 193 10.86 6.43 12.78
C LYS A 193 11.37 7.70 13.52
N LEU A 194 12.49 8.29 13.07
CA LEU A 194 13.10 9.48 13.66
C LEU A 194 12.79 10.76 12.87
N THR A 195 11.81 10.72 11.95
CA THR A 195 11.42 11.89 11.14
C THR A 195 11.03 13.09 11.99
N LEU A 196 10.28 12.89 13.08
CA LEU A 196 9.92 13.97 14.01
C LEU A 196 11.17 14.57 14.67
N ALA A 197 12.10 13.75 15.13
CA ALA A 197 13.35 14.22 15.73
C ALA A 197 14.19 15.03 14.71
N SER A 198 14.29 14.54 13.48
CA SER A 198 15.00 15.23 12.38
C SER A 198 14.37 16.59 12.09
N ILE A 199 13.05 16.66 11.93
CA ILE A 199 12.33 17.90 11.61
C ILE A 199 12.57 18.97 12.67
N PHE A 200 12.35 18.65 13.94
CA PHE A 200 12.52 19.64 15.02
C PHE A 200 13.99 19.95 15.28
N GLY A 201 14.89 18.99 15.07
CA GLY A 201 16.34 19.21 15.10
C GLY A 201 16.79 20.21 14.03
N THR A 202 16.26 20.13 12.81
CA THR A 202 16.60 21.08 11.76
C THR A 202 16.06 22.48 12.09
N ILE A 203 14.80 22.60 12.52
CA ILE A 203 14.24 23.91 12.88
C ILE A 203 15.11 24.60 13.95
N PHE A 204 15.51 23.86 14.98
CA PHE A 204 16.35 24.39 16.06
C PHE A 204 17.75 24.79 15.54
N LEU A 205 18.34 23.97 14.68
CA LEU A 205 19.61 24.27 14.04
C LEU A 205 19.52 25.55 13.18
N ASP A 206 18.48 25.67 12.35
CA ASP A 206 18.26 26.82 11.48
C ASP A 206 18.15 28.11 12.31
N VAL A 207 17.34 28.10 13.37
CA VAL A 207 17.16 29.28 14.23
C VAL A 207 18.49 29.74 14.86
N ILE A 208 19.28 28.83 15.43
CA ILE A 208 20.57 29.19 16.05
C ILE A 208 21.56 29.68 14.99
N CYS A 209 21.71 28.97 13.87
CA CYS A 209 22.69 29.33 12.85
C CYS A 209 22.29 30.58 12.07
N SER A 210 21.00 30.91 11.98
CA SER A 210 20.50 32.13 11.34
C SER A 210 20.67 33.37 12.20
N TYR A 211 20.29 33.30 13.49
CA TYR A 211 20.34 34.47 14.36
C TYR A 211 21.66 34.59 15.14
N GLY A 212 22.33 33.47 15.41
CA GLY A 212 23.58 33.43 16.17
C GLY A 212 24.69 34.37 15.66
N PRO A 213 24.98 34.43 14.34
CA PRO A 213 26.01 35.33 13.79
C PRO A 213 25.76 36.82 14.07
N LEU A 214 24.49 37.22 14.24
CA LEU A 214 24.09 38.61 14.43
C LEU A 214 24.42 39.13 15.83
N PHE A 215 24.44 38.24 16.84
CA PHE A 215 24.67 38.65 18.21
C PHE A 215 26.15 38.94 18.48
N PRO A 216 26.48 39.99 19.26
CA PRO A 216 27.86 40.28 19.66
C PRO A 216 28.40 39.32 20.73
N SER A 217 27.51 38.61 21.44
CA SER A 217 27.84 37.68 22.53
C SER A 217 27.12 36.34 22.40
N GLY A 218 27.61 35.33 23.13
CA GLY A 218 27.07 33.96 23.06
C GLY A 218 25.67 33.80 23.63
N GLN A 219 24.67 33.71 22.76
CA GLN A 219 23.26 33.50 23.12
C GLN A 219 22.88 32.02 23.07
N TYR A 220 23.36 31.21 24.02
CA TYR A 220 23.08 29.77 24.06
C TYR A 220 21.62 29.43 24.37
N LEU A 221 20.85 30.37 24.94
CA LEU A 221 19.45 30.18 25.32
C LEU A 221 18.46 30.82 24.33
N ILE A 222 18.89 31.16 23.11
CA ILE A 222 18.03 31.80 22.09
C ILE A 222 16.75 30.99 21.78
N LEU A 223 16.81 29.66 21.95
CA LEU A 223 15.70 28.73 21.72
C LEU A 223 14.87 28.41 22.97
N GLN A 224 15.15 29.04 24.11
CA GLN A 224 14.43 28.76 25.35
C GLN A 224 12.91 28.91 25.18
N THR A 225 12.45 29.94 24.47
CA THR A 225 11.02 30.18 24.21
C THR A 225 10.36 29.05 23.41
N PHE A 226 11.05 28.53 22.39
CA PHE A 226 10.58 27.36 21.62
C PHE A 226 10.51 26.09 22.49
N LEU A 227 11.52 25.87 23.33
CA LEU A 227 11.58 24.71 24.22
C LEU A 227 10.50 24.77 25.31
N VAL A 228 10.28 25.95 25.91
CA VAL A 228 9.22 26.20 26.90
C VAL A 228 7.84 25.95 26.29
N SER A 229 7.54 26.55 25.12
CA SER A 229 6.26 26.32 24.43
C SER A 229 6.03 24.84 24.08
N SER A 230 7.07 24.14 23.62
CA SER A 230 7.00 22.70 23.32
C SER A 230 6.76 21.86 24.57
N SER A 231 7.38 22.23 25.69
CA SER A 231 7.24 21.55 26.98
C SER A 231 5.87 21.76 27.60
N ILE A 232 5.31 22.98 27.48
CA ILE A 232 3.93 23.27 27.89
C ILE A 232 2.96 22.40 27.10
N TYR A 233 3.13 22.31 25.78
CA TYR A 233 2.29 21.43 24.96
C TYR A 233 2.42 19.96 25.38
N LEU A 234 3.64 19.47 25.60
CA LEU A 234 3.89 18.10 26.07
C LEU A 234 3.15 17.83 27.38
N ALA A 235 3.20 18.77 28.34
CA ALA A 235 2.49 18.65 29.61
C ALA A 235 0.96 18.63 29.41
N VAL A 236 0.40 19.56 28.64
CA VAL A 236 -1.04 19.63 28.34
C VAL A 236 -1.51 18.37 27.60
N GLY A 237 -0.72 17.88 26.64
CA GLY A 237 -0.99 16.65 25.90
C GLY A 237 -1.02 15.42 26.79
N LEU A 238 -0.05 15.27 27.70
CA LEU A 238 -0.03 14.15 28.66
C LEU A 238 -1.22 14.21 29.62
N VAL A 239 -1.52 15.40 30.18
CA VAL A 239 -2.64 15.59 31.10
C VAL A 239 -3.97 15.27 30.41
N THR A 240 -4.18 15.76 29.18
CA THR A 240 -5.42 15.49 28.43
C THR A 240 -5.56 14.03 28.04
N ILE A 241 -4.48 13.31 27.71
CA ILE A 241 -4.55 11.87 27.44
C ILE A 241 -4.91 11.07 28.69
N VAL A 242 -4.40 11.44 29.85
CA VAL A 242 -4.68 10.73 31.11
C VAL A 242 -6.09 11.02 31.62
N LEU A 243 -6.54 12.29 31.56
CA LEU A 243 -7.81 12.71 32.15
C LEU A 243 -9.02 12.60 31.21
N ILE A 244 -8.84 12.81 29.90
CA ILE A 244 -9.94 12.89 28.93
C ILE A 244 -9.94 11.62 28.07
N PHE A 245 -10.81 10.67 28.40
CA PHE A 245 -10.94 9.39 27.67
C PHE A 245 -9.59 8.67 27.46
N PRO A 246 -8.95 8.17 28.54
CA PRO A 246 -7.68 7.46 28.43
C PRO A 246 -7.85 6.18 27.62
N GLU A 247 -7.02 6.02 26.59
CA GLU A 247 -6.91 4.79 25.79
C GLU A 247 -5.50 4.21 25.94
N THR A 248 -5.40 2.94 26.35
CA THR A 248 -4.12 2.21 26.32
C THR A 248 -3.90 1.58 24.96
N LEU A 249 -2.66 1.23 24.64
CA LEU A 249 -2.26 0.60 23.40
C LEU A 249 -3.00 -0.73 23.18
N SER A 250 -3.15 -1.52 24.23
CA SER A 250 -3.89 -2.79 24.22
C SER A 250 -5.36 -2.57 23.83
N HIS A 251 -5.99 -1.49 24.31
CA HIS A 251 -7.38 -1.16 23.97
C HIS A 251 -7.51 -0.71 22.52
N GLU A 252 -6.59 0.13 22.04
CA GLU A 252 -6.55 0.55 20.65
C GLU A 252 -6.30 -0.65 19.71
N TRP A 253 -5.39 -1.55 20.09
CA TRP A 253 -5.06 -2.76 19.34
C TRP A 253 -6.27 -3.67 19.18
N LEU A 254 -7.01 -3.95 20.27
CA LEU A 254 -8.21 -4.79 20.22
C LEU A 254 -9.32 -4.19 19.36
N GLU A 255 -9.48 -2.86 19.39
CA GLU A 255 -10.44 -2.19 18.52
C GLU A 255 -10.01 -2.25 17.05
N SER A 256 -8.71 -2.12 16.75
CA SER A 256 -8.18 -2.33 15.39
C SER A 256 -8.36 -3.77 14.94
N TYR A 257 -8.14 -4.76 15.82
CA TYR A 257 -8.37 -6.18 15.55
C TYR A 257 -9.82 -6.46 15.19
N ALA A 258 -10.78 -5.95 15.98
CA ALA A 258 -12.21 -6.04 15.68
C ALA A 258 -12.57 -5.34 14.36
N GLY A 259 -11.94 -4.20 14.07
CA GLY A 259 -12.10 -3.50 12.79
C GLY A 259 -11.63 -4.32 11.58
N VAL A 260 -10.57 -5.11 11.73
CA VAL A 260 -10.12 -6.05 10.68
C VAL A 260 -11.15 -7.16 10.47
N LEU A 261 -11.71 -7.73 11.55
CA LEU A 261 -12.78 -8.73 11.46
C LEU A 261 -14.03 -8.18 10.75
N ASP A 262 -14.41 -6.93 11.01
CA ASP A 262 -15.54 -6.28 10.33
C ASP A 262 -15.28 -6.10 8.83
N LEU A 263 -14.03 -5.80 8.43
CA LEU A 263 -13.67 -5.70 7.02
C LEU A 263 -13.68 -7.07 6.33
N VAL A 264 -13.23 -8.12 7.02
CA VAL A 264 -13.35 -9.51 6.52
C VAL A 264 -14.82 -9.90 6.38
N LYS A 265 -15.67 -9.56 7.35
CA LYS A 265 -17.13 -9.71 7.25
C LYS A 265 -17.66 -8.97 6.03
N GLY A 266 -17.24 -7.72 5.82
CA GLY A 266 -17.60 -6.94 4.63
C GLY A 266 -17.22 -7.63 3.32
N LEU A 267 -16.06 -8.29 3.26
CA LEU A 267 -15.63 -9.08 2.10
C LEU A 267 -16.51 -10.32 1.86
N VAL A 268 -16.95 -10.99 2.94
CA VAL A 268 -17.87 -12.13 2.87
C VAL A 268 -19.28 -11.70 2.44
N ASP A 269 -19.79 -10.61 3.01
CA ASP A 269 -21.10 -10.04 2.66
C ASP A 269 -21.13 -9.59 1.18
N MET A 270 -20.02 -9.07 0.67
CA MET A 270 -19.91 -8.69 -0.75
C MET A 270 -20.02 -9.89 -1.71
N GLN A 271 -19.78 -11.14 -1.26
CA GLN A 271 -19.96 -12.32 -2.12
C GLN A 271 -21.42 -12.51 -2.54
N GLU A 272 -22.38 -11.97 -1.78
CA GLU A 272 -23.79 -11.96 -2.21
C GLU A 272 -23.97 -11.14 -3.48
N LYS A 273 -23.42 -9.92 -3.52
CA LYS A 273 -23.49 -9.05 -4.70
C LYS A 273 -22.73 -9.62 -5.89
N VAL A 274 -21.55 -10.21 -5.66
CA VAL A 274 -20.75 -10.84 -6.72
C VAL A 274 -21.54 -11.94 -7.46
N LEU A 275 -22.39 -12.69 -6.76
CA LEU A 275 -23.19 -13.77 -7.35
C LEU A 275 -24.52 -13.29 -7.95
N THR A 276 -25.00 -12.08 -7.63
CA THR A 276 -26.30 -11.56 -8.09
C THR A 276 -26.20 -10.44 -9.12
N ASP A 277 -25.10 -9.69 -9.14
CA ASP A 277 -24.96 -8.51 -10.00
C ASP A 277 -24.82 -8.91 -11.49
N ASN A 278 -25.32 -8.04 -12.37
CA ASN A 278 -25.22 -8.20 -13.83
C ASN A 278 -23.83 -7.82 -14.36
N LEU A 279 -23.50 -8.30 -15.57
CA LEU A 279 -22.19 -8.14 -16.24
C LEU A 279 -21.66 -6.69 -16.25
N GLU A 280 -22.52 -5.71 -16.56
CA GLU A 280 -22.17 -4.27 -16.61
C GLU A 280 -21.84 -3.66 -15.24
N GLN A 281 -22.35 -4.25 -14.15
CA GLN A 281 -22.11 -3.83 -12.77
C GLN A 281 -20.87 -4.50 -12.15
N LEU A 282 -20.40 -5.58 -12.77
CA LEU A 282 -19.16 -6.30 -12.44
C LEU A 282 -17.93 -5.74 -13.18
N ASP A 283 -18.12 -5.04 -14.30
CA ASP A 283 -17.03 -4.55 -15.16
C ASP A 283 -16.30 -3.32 -14.59
N MET A 284 -14.99 -3.21 -14.86
CA MET A 284 -14.07 -2.20 -14.34
C MET A 284 -14.34 -0.77 -14.82
N ASP A 285 -15.09 -0.62 -15.90
CA ASP A 285 -15.33 0.65 -16.57
C ASP A 285 -16.43 1.51 -15.90
N THR A 286 -17.20 0.94 -14.97
CA THR A 286 -18.25 1.65 -14.23
C THR A 286 -17.72 2.16 -12.88
N GLU A 287 -17.74 3.49 -12.65
CA GLU A 287 -17.36 4.06 -11.34
C GLU A 287 -18.21 3.46 -10.20
N GLY A 288 -17.54 2.82 -9.23
CA GLY A 288 -18.20 2.21 -8.07
C GLY A 288 -18.70 0.76 -8.29
N ASN A 289 -18.21 0.07 -9.32
CA ASN A 289 -18.48 -1.35 -9.58
C ASN A 289 -18.15 -2.29 -8.40
N THR A 290 -18.66 -3.51 -8.47
CA THR A 290 -18.49 -4.50 -7.38
C THR A 290 -17.03 -4.96 -7.21
N LEU A 291 -16.23 -5.01 -8.30
CA LEU A 291 -14.82 -5.41 -8.24
C LEU A 291 -13.94 -4.34 -7.54
N SER A 292 -14.08 -3.05 -7.85
CA SER A 292 -13.34 -1.98 -7.17
C SER A 292 -13.68 -1.89 -5.67
N ARG A 293 -14.92 -2.21 -5.30
CA ARG A 293 -15.33 -2.31 -3.89
C ARG A 293 -14.65 -3.47 -3.17
N VAL A 294 -14.56 -4.64 -3.81
CA VAL A 294 -13.82 -5.80 -3.27
C VAL A 294 -12.35 -5.45 -3.08
N ASP A 295 -11.72 -4.84 -4.08
CA ASP A 295 -10.32 -4.40 -4.01
C ASP A 295 -10.10 -3.34 -2.92
N GLY A 296 -11.04 -2.39 -2.79
CA GLY A 296 -11.03 -1.37 -1.74
C GLY A 296 -11.13 -1.97 -0.34
N ILE A 297 -11.98 -2.98 -0.13
CA ILE A 297 -12.07 -3.71 1.15
C ILE A 297 -10.75 -4.44 1.43
N GLN A 298 -10.16 -5.12 0.43
CA GLN A 298 -8.88 -5.81 0.62
C GLN A 298 -7.72 -4.87 0.95
N ALA A 299 -7.64 -3.72 0.28
CA ALA A 299 -6.68 -2.67 0.60
C ALA A 299 -6.90 -2.16 2.03
N GLY A 300 -8.16 -1.99 2.43
CA GLY A 300 -8.54 -1.64 3.80
C GLY A 300 -8.10 -2.67 4.84
N ILE A 301 -8.30 -3.97 4.57
CA ILE A 301 -7.85 -5.08 5.43
C ILE A 301 -6.33 -5.02 5.61
N LEU A 302 -5.58 -4.89 4.53
CA LEU A 302 -4.12 -4.85 4.58
C LEU A 302 -3.62 -3.62 5.34
N ALA A 303 -4.17 -2.43 5.05
CA ALA A 303 -3.76 -1.19 5.69
C ALA A 303 -4.05 -1.20 7.20
N THR A 304 -5.24 -1.65 7.61
CA THR A 304 -5.61 -1.77 9.02
C THR A 304 -4.76 -2.83 9.74
N PHE A 305 -4.50 -3.96 9.09
CA PHE A 305 -3.63 -5.01 9.63
C PHE A 305 -2.20 -4.53 9.87
N GLN A 306 -1.59 -3.87 8.88
CA GLN A 306 -0.25 -3.29 9.01
C GLN A 306 -0.20 -2.22 10.12
N ALA A 307 -1.22 -1.36 10.20
CA ALA A 307 -1.26 -0.28 11.18
C ALA A 307 -1.27 -0.77 12.63
N PHE A 308 -1.96 -1.87 12.95
CA PHE A 308 -1.93 -2.41 14.32
C PHE A 308 -0.75 -3.37 14.54
N THR A 309 -0.29 -4.09 13.51
CA THR A 309 0.90 -4.96 13.60
C THR A 309 2.15 -4.12 13.93
N ALA A 310 2.25 -2.90 13.39
CA ALA A 310 3.31 -1.95 13.75
C ALA A 310 3.31 -1.57 15.24
N LYS A 311 2.17 -1.73 15.94
CA LYS A 311 2.00 -1.46 17.37
C LYS A 311 2.25 -2.70 18.24
N THR A 312 2.17 -3.90 17.68
CA THR A 312 2.38 -5.18 18.38
C THR A 312 3.66 -5.21 19.24
N PRO A 313 4.85 -4.75 18.76
CA PRO A 313 6.08 -4.80 19.56
C PRO A 313 6.01 -3.97 20.85
N MET A 314 5.19 -2.90 20.83
CA MET A 314 5.07 -1.96 21.93
C MET A 314 4.02 -2.38 22.98
N LEU A 315 3.21 -3.41 22.71
CA LEU A 315 2.19 -3.88 23.66
C LEU A 315 2.76 -4.29 25.02
N ASN A 316 3.97 -4.87 25.05
CA ASN A 316 4.61 -5.33 26.29
C ASN A 316 5.27 -4.20 27.11
N LEU A 317 5.15 -2.96 26.65
CA LEU A 317 5.83 -1.81 27.25
C LEU A 317 4.88 -0.94 28.09
N GLU A 318 3.58 -1.24 28.16
CA GLU A 318 2.61 -0.50 28.96
C GLU A 318 2.02 -1.31 30.12
N PHE A 319 1.48 -0.58 31.10
CA PHE A 319 0.50 -1.14 32.03
C PHE A 319 -0.85 -1.22 31.32
N SER A 320 -1.43 -2.42 31.27
CA SER A 320 -2.77 -2.62 30.73
C SER A 320 -3.68 -3.21 31.81
N HIS A 321 -4.87 -2.66 31.95
CA HIS A 321 -5.91 -3.23 32.80
C HIS A 321 -6.92 -3.89 31.86
N GLY A 322 -7.35 -5.10 32.16
CA GLY A 322 -8.29 -5.82 31.31
C GLY A 322 -8.21 -7.32 31.49
N ARG A 323 -9.03 -8.03 30.71
CA ARG A 323 -9.15 -9.49 30.77
C ARG A 323 -7.91 -10.19 30.19
N TRP A 324 -7.34 -9.65 29.12
CA TRP A 324 -6.24 -10.25 28.37
C TRP A 324 -4.94 -9.49 28.59
N SER A 325 -3.83 -10.23 28.70
CA SER A 325 -2.49 -9.67 28.77
C SER A 325 -1.96 -9.27 27.39
N ALA A 326 -0.88 -8.49 27.35
CA ALA A 326 -0.19 -8.17 26.10
C ALA A 326 0.27 -9.43 25.33
N ALA A 327 0.74 -10.46 26.03
CA ALA A 327 1.13 -11.73 25.41
C ALA A 327 -0.05 -12.52 24.85
N ASP A 328 -1.18 -12.54 25.57
CA ASP A 328 -2.42 -13.17 25.11
C ASP A 328 -2.92 -12.51 23.81
N VAL A 329 -2.88 -11.17 23.76
CA VAL A 329 -3.28 -10.36 22.61
C VAL A 329 -2.34 -10.59 21.42
N GLN A 330 -1.02 -10.64 21.65
CA GLN A 330 -0.02 -11.00 20.62
C GLN A 330 -0.26 -12.39 20.03
N GLY A 331 -0.73 -13.35 20.84
CA GLY A 331 -1.08 -14.70 20.40
C GLY A 331 -2.22 -14.76 19.37
N LEU A 332 -3.06 -13.72 19.28
CA LEU A 332 -4.17 -13.64 18.32
C LEU A 332 -3.72 -13.18 16.92
N GLU A 333 -2.53 -12.63 16.78
CA GLU A 333 -2.05 -12.07 15.50
C GLU A 333 -1.82 -13.15 14.43
N LEU A 334 -1.12 -14.24 14.76
CA LEU A 334 -0.80 -15.31 13.81
C LEU A 334 -2.07 -16.02 13.28
N PRO A 335 -3.07 -16.36 14.11
CA PRO A 335 -4.35 -16.89 13.66
C PRO A 335 -5.15 -15.92 12.79
N LEU A 336 -5.19 -14.63 13.16
CA LEU A 336 -5.81 -13.61 12.32
C LEU A 336 -5.12 -13.54 10.96
N ARG A 337 -3.79 -13.55 10.94
CA ARG A 337 -2.99 -13.59 9.70
C ARG A 337 -3.40 -14.77 8.81
N ALA A 338 -3.64 -15.95 9.41
CA ALA A 338 -4.12 -17.13 8.68
C ALA A 338 -5.49 -16.86 8.03
N LEU A 339 -6.45 -16.33 8.80
CA LEU A 339 -7.77 -15.94 8.30
C LEU A 339 -7.67 -14.93 7.15
N LEU A 340 -6.86 -13.88 7.29
CA LEU A 340 -6.68 -12.86 6.25
C LEU A 340 -6.15 -13.46 4.94
N THR A 341 -5.18 -14.37 5.03
CA THR A 341 -4.66 -15.04 3.83
C THR A 341 -5.72 -15.89 3.14
N ARG A 342 -6.57 -16.62 3.86
CA ARG A 342 -7.65 -17.42 3.25
C ARG A 342 -8.78 -16.55 2.71
N ALA A 343 -9.20 -15.53 3.45
CA ALA A 343 -10.24 -14.60 3.03
C ALA A 343 -9.86 -13.84 1.75
N ARG A 344 -8.57 -13.53 1.53
CA ARG A 344 -8.09 -12.94 0.28
C ARG A 344 -8.37 -13.83 -0.93
N GLY A 345 -8.41 -15.15 -0.77
CA GLY A 345 -8.73 -16.10 -1.84
C GLY A 345 -10.13 -15.89 -2.45
N LEU A 346 -11.10 -15.37 -1.67
CA LEU A 346 -12.47 -15.12 -2.13
C LEU A 346 -12.56 -14.14 -3.30
N SER A 347 -11.64 -13.17 -3.41
CA SER A 347 -11.64 -12.22 -4.55
C SER A 347 -11.15 -12.85 -5.85
N SER A 348 -10.45 -13.98 -5.76
CA SER A 348 -9.91 -14.66 -6.96
C SER A 348 -11.03 -15.15 -7.85
N PHE A 349 -12.14 -15.62 -7.25
CA PHE A 349 -13.34 -15.97 -7.97
C PHE A 349 -13.91 -14.76 -8.73
N THR A 350 -14.06 -13.60 -8.09
CA THR A 350 -14.59 -12.38 -8.73
C THR A 350 -13.77 -11.99 -9.96
N ALA A 351 -12.43 -12.04 -9.85
CA ALA A 351 -11.53 -11.72 -10.95
C ALA A 351 -11.60 -12.76 -12.09
N GLN A 352 -11.70 -14.05 -11.77
CA GLN A 352 -11.82 -15.13 -12.77
C GLN A 352 -13.18 -15.08 -13.47
N TYR A 353 -14.25 -14.84 -12.72
CA TYR A 353 -15.61 -14.71 -13.23
C TYR A 353 -15.74 -13.52 -14.18
N SER A 354 -15.26 -12.34 -13.77
CA SER A 354 -15.23 -11.14 -14.62
C SER A 354 -14.44 -11.35 -15.92
N HIS A 355 -13.25 -11.97 -15.83
CA HIS A 355 -12.42 -12.25 -17.01
C HIS A 355 -13.07 -13.26 -17.96
N HIS A 356 -13.70 -14.31 -17.43
CA HIS A 356 -14.41 -15.30 -18.27
C HIS A 356 -15.54 -14.63 -19.06
N LEU A 357 -16.29 -13.76 -18.41
CA LEU A 357 -17.37 -12.99 -19.01
C LEU A 357 -16.88 -12.00 -20.08
N SER A 358 -15.77 -11.29 -19.85
CA SER A 358 -15.23 -10.30 -20.80
C SER A 358 -14.63 -10.92 -22.06
N THR A 359 -14.06 -12.13 -21.97
CA THR A 359 -13.53 -12.83 -23.16
C THR A 359 -14.61 -13.28 -24.15
N ARG A 360 -15.89 -13.22 -23.77
CA ARG A 360 -17.02 -13.66 -24.60
C ARG A 360 -17.61 -12.54 -25.46
N THR A 361 -17.62 -11.29 -24.99
CA THR A 361 -18.22 -10.15 -25.71
C THR A 361 -17.47 -9.82 -27.00
N ASP A 362 -16.16 -10.08 -27.06
CA ASP A 362 -15.34 -9.91 -28.27
C ASP A 362 -15.36 -11.14 -29.22
N GLY A 363 -16.12 -12.19 -28.88
CA GLY A 363 -16.16 -13.47 -29.60
C GLY A 363 -17.09 -13.51 -30.81
N SER A 364 -17.75 -12.41 -31.19
CA SER A 364 -18.38 -12.31 -32.50
C SER A 364 -17.26 -12.25 -33.55
N PHE A 365 -16.97 -13.38 -34.19
CA PHE A 365 -16.00 -13.51 -35.28
C PHE A 365 -16.05 -12.31 -36.23
N PRO A 366 -15.02 -11.44 -36.30
CA PRO A 366 -14.78 -10.68 -37.50
C PRO A 366 -14.14 -11.66 -38.49
N SER A 367 -14.95 -12.15 -39.43
CA SER A 367 -14.42 -12.78 -40.63
C SER A 367 -13.41 -11.83 -41.27
N ASN A 368 -12.23 -12.36 -41.57
CA ASN A 368 -11.18 -11.75 -42.41
C ASN A 368 -10.56 -10.45 -41.90
N THR A 369 -9.57 -10.52 -41.01
CA THR A 369 -8.42 -9.59 -41.10
C THR A 369 -7.18 -10.19 -40.43
N ILE A 370 -6.34 -10.83 -41.26
CA ILE A 370 -4.94 -11.11 -40.92
C ILE A 370 -4.27 -9.74 -40.76
N SER A 371 -4.07 -9.29 -39.52
CA SER A 371 -3.25 -8.11 -39.24
C SER A 371 -1.78 -8.51 -39.40
N ARG A 372 -1.29 -8.36 -40.63
CA ARG A 372 0.12 -8.44 -40.99
C ARG A 372 0.92 -7.50 -40.09
N ALA A 373 1.83 -8.07 -39.30
CA ALA A 373 2.78 -7.32 -38.49
C ALA A 373 3.52 -6.31 -39.40
N THR A 374 3.53 -5.04 -38.99
CA THR A 374 4.18 -3.97 -39.72
C THR A 374 5.69 -4.06 -39.49
N THR A 375 6.39 -4.74 -40.39
CA THR A 375 7.81 -4.48 -40.65
C THR A 375 7.89 -3.22 -41.51
N THR A 376 8.13 -2.07 -40.90
CA THR A 376 8.46 -0.87 -41.66
C THR A 376 9.97 -0.85 -41.89
N SER A 377 10.42 -1.52 -42.95
CA SER A 377 11.67 -1.18 -43.63
C SER A 377 11.44 0.11 -44.41
N GLY A 378 12.36 1.06 -44.29
CA GLY A 378 12.28 2.35 -44.95
C GLY A 378 12.26 2.25 -46.47
N ASN A 379 11.55 3.20 -47.09
CA ASN A 379 11.96 3.82 -48.34
C ASN A 379 11.30 5.21 -48.42
N ALA A 380 12.14 6.20 -48.69
CA ALA A 380 11.77 7.59 -48.87
C ALA A 380 11.42 7.87 -50.33
N SER A 381 10.35 8.65 -50.56
CA SER A 381 10.20 9.53 -51.73
C SER A 381 8.98 10.45 -51.57
N ASP A 382 9.27 11.73 -51.39
CA ASP A 382 8.62 12.95 -51.88
C ASP A 382 7.09 13.04 -52.14
N ALA A 383 6.44 13.93 -51.37
CA ALA A 383 5.80 15.20 -51.84
C ALA A 383 4.53 15.56 -51.01
N PRO A 384 4.19 16.87 -50.87
CA PRO A 384 3.41 17.40 -49.75
C PRO A 384 1.95 17.77 -50.10
N ASP A 385 1.25 18.25 -49.07
CA ASP A 385 -0.02 18.98 -49.02
C ASP A 385 -1.34 18.22 -48.79
N GLY A 386 -2.06 18.71 -47.79
CA GLY A 386 -3.43 18.32 -47.48
C GLY A 386 -3.77 18.42 -46.00
N ALA A 387 -4.01 19.64 -45.51
CA ALA A 387 -4.45 19.93 -44.16
C ALA A 387 -5.71 19.12 -43.76
N GLN A 388 -5.57 18.20 -42.81
CA GLN A 388 -6.67 17.71 -42.00
C GLN A 388 -6.28 17.68 -40.52
N THR A 389 -7.08 18.41 -39.75
CA THR A 389 -7.03 18.55 -38.30
C THR A 389 -7.16 17.19 -37.60
N PRO A 390 -6.34 16.87 -36.59
CA PRO A 390 -6.46 15.60 -35.88
C PRO A 390 -7.66 15.67 -34.93
N LYS A 391 -8.76 15.01 -35.31
CA LYS A 391 -9.82 14.65 -34.35
C LYS A 391 -9.19 13.80 -33.25
N LYS A 392 -9.20 14.33 -32.02
CA LYS A 392 -8.79 13.65 -30.79
C LYS A 392 -9.57 12.33 -30.66
N SER A 393 -8.93 11.20 -30.97
CA SER A 393 -9.46 9.89 -30.55
C SER A 393 -9.31 9.81 -29.02
N LYS A 394 -10.44 9.81 -28.31
CA LYS A 394 -10.48 9.42 -26.89
C LYS A 394 -9.89 8.01 -26.74
N GLY A 395 -9.20 7.78 -25.63
CA GLY A 395 -8.21 6.72 -25.42
C GLY A 395 -8.60 5.33 -25.93
N LYS A 396 -7.76 4.75 -26.80
CA LYS A 396 -7.75 3.31 -27.04
C LYS A 396 -7.17 2.64 -25.80
N HIS A 397 -7.98 1.86 -25.09
CA HIS A 397 -7.55 1.01 -23.97
C HIS A 397 -6.50 -0.01 -24.45
N LEU A 398 -5.48 -0.28 -23.61
CA LEU A 398 -4.42 -1.25 -23.93
C LEU A 398 -4.93 -2.70 -23.82
N THR A 399 -5.43 -3.24 -24.93
CA THR A 399 -5.85 -4.64 -25.07
C THR A 399 -4.64 -5.56 -25.33
N LEU A 400 -3.86 -5.82 -24.28
CA LEU A 400 -2.84 -6.87 -24.30
C LEU A 400 -3.52 -8.24 -24.40
N ARG A 401 -3.46 -8.87 -25.59
CA ARG A 401 -3.78 -10.28 -25.77
C ARG A 401 -2.48 -11.04 -26.03
N VAL A 402 -2.18 -12.02 -25.18
CA VAL A 402 -1.25 -13.09 -25.55
C VAL A 402 -1.83 -13.74 -26.80
N GLN A 403 -1.12 -13.71 -27.91
CA GLN A 403 -1.57 -14.42 -29.12
C GLN A 403 -1.56 -15.91 -28.78
N ASP A 404 -2.76 -16.48 -28.69
CA ASP A 404 -2.91 -17.92 -28.56
C ASP A 404 -2.36 -18.58 -29.83
N THR A 405 -1.55 -19.64 -29.67
CA THR A 405 -1.13 -20.47 -30.81
C THR A 405 -2.36 -21.08 -31.48
N HIS A 406 -2.25 -21.42 -32.77
CA HIS A 406 -3.33 -22.06 -33.52
C HIS A 406 -3.90 -23.31 -32.83
N ARG A 407 -3.04 -24.04 -32.10
CA ARG A 407 -3.41 -25.18 -31.27
C ARG A 407 -4.35 -24.79 -30.12
N LEU A 408 -4.02 -23.74 -29.37
CA LEU A 408 -4.83 -23.26 -28.23
C LEU A 408 -6.17 -22.67 -28.66
N LEU A 409 -6.20 -21.93 -29.79
CA LEU A 409 -7.44 -21.39 -30.34
C LEU A 409 -8.42 -22.50 -30.73
N HIS A 410 -7.93 -23.57 -31.36
CA HIS A 410 -8.75 -24.73 -31.72
C HIS A 410 -9.31 -25.44 -30.48
N VAL A 411 -8.48 -25.65 -29.45
CA VAL A 411 -8.91 -26.27 -28.19
C VAL A 411 -9.96 -25.39 -27.47
N ARG A 412 -9.74 -24.07 -27.37
CA ARG A 412 -10.70 -23.14 -26.75
C ARG A 412 -12.02 -23.07 -27.50
N GLY A 413 -11.99 -23.02 -28.83
CA GLY A 413 -13.20 -23.03 -29.65
C GLY A 413 -14.02 -24.30 -29.46
N HIS A 414 -13.34 -25.45 -29.39
CA HIS A 414 -13.99 -26.73 -29.12
C HIS A 414 -14.59 -26.81 -27.70
N ILE A 415 -13.85 -26.39 -26.67
CA ILE A 415 -14.33 -26.33 -25.28
C ILE A 415 -15.55 -25.42 -25.16
N THR A 416 -15.55 -24.27 -25.83
CA THR A 416 -16.68 -23.33 -25.79
C THR A 416 -17.92 -23.92 -26.47
N ALA A 417 -17.75 -24.66 -27.57
CA ALA A 417 -18.86 -25.38 -28.21
C ALA A 417 -19.45 -26.47 -27.29
N LEU A 418 -18.60 -27.18 -26.54
CA LEU A 418 -19.03 -28.18 -25.57
C LEU A 418 -19.84 -27.56 -24.42
N GLU A 419 -19.39 -26.43 -23.87
CA GLU A 419 -20.10 -25.68 -22.81
C GLU A 419 -21.54 -25.31 -23.22
N VAL A 420 -21.72 -24.89 -24.48
CA VAL A 420 -23.05 -24.56 -25.02
C VAL A 420 -23.89 -25.82 -25.22
N SER A 421 -23.32 -26.89 -25.77
CA SER A 421 -24.06 -28.13 -26.02
C SER A 421 -24.51 -28.84 -24.73
N GLN A 422 -23.70 -28.78 -23.67
CA GLN A 422 -23.91 -29.50 -22.41
C GLN A 422 -24.71 -28.71 -21.37
N HIS A 423 -25.10 -27.44 -21.65
CA HIS A 423 -25.82 -26.59 -20.70
C HIS A 423 -25.04 -26.43 -19.36
N THR A 424 -23.72 -26.38 -19.46
CA THR A 424 -22.79 -26.25 -18.33
C THR A 424 -22.20 -24.84 -18.26
N HIS A 425 -22.89 -23.87 -18.87
CA HIS A 425 -22.38 -22.50 -18.95
C HIS A 425 -22.31 -21.84 -17.56
N ILE A 426 -21.30 -21.01 -17.34
CA ILE A 426 -21.07 -20.38 -16.03
C ILE A 426 -22.30 -19.60 -15.54
N SER A 427 -23.04 -18.90 -16.43
CA SER A 427 -24.24 -18.16 -16.05
C SER A 427 -25.38 -19.04 -15.53
N GLU A 428 -25.42 -20.31 -15.93
CA GLU A 428 -26.42 -21.29 -15.49
C GLU A 428 -25.98 -21.95 -14.18
N MET A 429 -24.67 -22.07 -13.95
CA MET A 429 -24.11 -22.60 -12.70
C MET A 429 -24.17 -21.60 -11.53
N ILE A 430 -24.06 -20.30 -11.78
CA ILE A 430 -24.03 -19.27 -10.72
C ILE A 430 -25.27 -19.29 -9.80
N PRO A 431 -26.51 -19.40 -10.31
CA PRO A 431 -27.70 -19.56 -9.46
C PRO A 431 -27.65 -20.81 -8.56
N ILE A 432 -27.06 -21.91 -9.05
CA ILE A 432 -26.88 -23.16 -8.29
C ILE A 432 -25.83 -22.95 -7.18
N VAL A 433 -24.70 -22.31 -7.50
CA VAL A 433 -23.68 -21.93 -6.51
C VAL A 433 -24.26 -20.99 -5.46
N TYR A 434 -25.10 -20.04 -5.87
CA TYR A 434 -25.78 -19.13 -4.95
C TYR A 434 -26.65 -19.90 -3.96
N SER A 435 -27.60 -20.72 -4.45
CA SER A 435 -28.53 -21.45 -3.58
C SER A 435 -27.82 -22.45 -2.66
N ALA A 436 -26.80 -23.15 -3.16
CA ALA A 436 -26.02 -24.12 -2.40
C ALA A 436 -25.19 -23.48 -1.27
N THR A 437 -24.73 -22.23 -1.43
CA THR A 437 -23.80 -21.58 -0.48
C THR A 437 -24.44 -20.57 0.46
N VAL A 438 -25.71 -20.18 0.26
CA VAL A 438 -26.39 -19.14 1.06
C VAL A 438 -26.29 -19.39 2.57
N ASN A 439 -26.57 -20.61 3.04
CA ASN A 439 -26.58 -20.92 4.47
C ASN A 439 -25.17 -20.82 5.09
N LEU A 440 -24.15 -21.28 4.36
CA LEU A 440 -22.75 -21.21 4.78
C LEU A 440 -22.26 -19.75 4.84
N ARG A 441 -22.56 -18.94 3.81
CA ARG A 441 -22.19 -17.51 3.76
C ARG A 441 -22.82 -16.71 4.90
N LYS A 442 -24.11 -16.90 5.17
CA LYS A 442 -24.81 -16.23 6.27
C LYS A 442 -24.25 -16.61 7.63
N SER A 443 -23.97 -17.90 7.85
CA SER A 443 -23.38 -18.39 9.09
C SER A 443 -21.95 -17.88 9.29
N LEU A 444 -21.16 -17.80 8.22
CA LEU A 444 -19.80 -17.26 8.24
C LEU A 444 -19.80 -15.76 8.61
N SER A 445 -20.68 -14.98 8.00
CA SER A 445 -20.87 -13.56 8.32
C SER A 445 -21.26 -13.35 9.80
N LYS A 446 -22.22 -14.14 10.29
CA LYS A 446 -22.64 -14.12 11.71
C LYS A 446 -21.52 -14.55 12.66
N GLY A 447 -20.68 -15.51 12.26
CA GLY A 447 -19.51 -15.93 13.02
C GLY A 447 -18.47 -14.81 13.17
N LEU A 448 -18.15 -14.12 12.08
CA LEU A 448 -17.25 -12.96 12.08
C LEU A 448 -17.81 -11.79 12.91
N GLU A 449 -19.11 -11.52 12.79
CA GLU A 449 -19.80 -10.52 13.60
C GLU A 449 -19.73 -10.85 15.10
N SER A 450 -19.98 -12.10 15.46
CA SER A 450 -19.93 -12.57 16.85
C SER A 450 -18.51 -12.48 17.44
N MET A 451 -17.47 -12.78 16.65
CA MET A 451 -16.08 -12.58 17.09
C MET A 451 -15.76 -11.10 17.32
N SER A 452 -16.15 -10.24 16.38
CA SER A 452 -15.96 -8.79 16.48
C SER A 452 -16.66 -8.22 17.71
N ALA A 453 -17.92 -8.64 17.95
CA ALA A 453 -18.68 -8.27 19.12
C ALA A 453 -18.06 -8.80 20.43
N ALA A 454 -17.56 -10.04 20.45
CA ALA A 454 -16.89 -10.62 21.62
C ALA A 454 -15.59 -9.88 21.99
N VAL A 455 -14.75 -9.56 20.99
CA VAL A 455 -13.53 -8.78 21.19
C VAL A 455 -13.86 -7.38 21.72
N ARG A 456 -14.87 -6.71 21.14
CA ARG A 456 -15.32 -5.38 21.60
C ARG A 456 -15.93 -5.42 23.00
N ASP A 457 -16.66 -6.46 23.37
CA ASP A 457 -17.21 -6.60 24.72
C ASP A 457 -16.08 -6.77 25.74
N VAL A 458 -15.09 -7.61 25.44
CA VAL A 458 -13.87 -7.75 26.28
C VAL A 458 -13.15 -6.41 26.42
N ASN A 459 -13.01 -5.67 25.34
CA ASN A 459 -12.35 -4.37 25.34
C ASN A 459 -13.15 -3.30 26.13
N GLY A 460 -14.47 -3.26 25.94
CA GLY A 460 -15.38 -2.28 26.54
C GLY A 460 -15.67 -2.51 28.02
N ARG A 461 -15.51 -3.74 28.53
CA ARG A 461 -15.76 -4.09 29.94
C ARG A 461 -14.52 -4.06 30.83
N ARG A 462 -13.47 -3.34 30.44
CA ARG A 462 -12.21 -3.25 31.18
C ARG A 462 -12.38 -2.97 32.69
N TYR A 463 -13.31 -2.11 33.08
CA TYR A 463 -13.59 -1.73 34.47
C TYR A 463 -14.88 -2.33 35.03
N ASN A 464 -15.62 -3.07 34.21
CA ASN A 464 -16.92 -3.64 34.57
C ASN A 464 -16.80 -5.17 34.80
N SER A 465 -17.81 -5.77 35.41
CA SER A 465 -17.87 -7.22 35.56
C SER A 465 -17.99 -7.94 34.21
N VAL A 466 -17.34 -9.10 34.12
CA VAL A 466 -17.33 -9.95 32.92
C VAL A 466 -18.70 -10.62 32.75
N LYS A 467 -19.30 -10.53 31.55
CA LYS A 467 -20.53 -11.24 31.19
C LYS A 467 -20.25 -12.58 30.50
N ARG A 468 -21.16 -13.54 30.67
CA ARG A 468 -21.13 -14.84 29.99
C ARG A 468 -21.79 -14.81 28.60
N GLU A 469 -22.83 -13.99 28.43
CA GLU A 469 -23.61 -13.86 27.19
C GLU A 469 -22.77 -13.75 25.88
N PRO A 470 -21.70 -12.93 25.78
CA PRO A 470 -20.90 -12.86 24.56
C PRO A 470 -20.12 -14.15 24.26
N LEU A 471 -19.70 -14.88 25.29
CA LEU A 471 -19.05 -16.19 25.13
C LEU A 471 -20.06 -17.23 24.63
N ASP A 472 -21.27 -17.22 25.18
CA ASP A 472 -22.35 -18.13 24.80
C ASP A 472 -22.80 -17.85 23.35
N ASN A 473 -22.97 -16.59 22.97
CA ASN A 473 -23.25 -16.19 21.59
C ASN A 473 -22.15 -16.64 20.62
N LEU A 474 -20.87 -16.50 21.01
CA LEU A 474 -19.74 -16.93 20.20
C LEU A 474 -19.70 -18.46 20.03
N ARG A 475 -20.04 -19.23 21.08
CA ARG A 475 -20.15 -20.70 21.02
C ARG A 475 -21.30 -21.13 20.10
N SER A 476 -22.48 -20.57 20.28
CA SER A 476 -23.64 -20.86 19.43
C SER A 476 -23.38 -20.51 17.96
N ALA A 477 -22.74 -19.37 17.69
CA ALA A 477 -22.35 -18.99 16.33
C ALA A 477 -21.31 -19.94 15.72
N ARG A 478 -20.34 -20.43 16.51
CA ARG A 478 -19.35 -21.41 16.07
C ARG A 478 -20.01 -22.75 15.74
N GLU A 479 -20.94 -23.21 16.56
CA GLU A 479 -21.66 -24.48 16.35
C GLU A 479 -22.54 -24.41 15.10
N ALA A 480 -23.32 -23.34 14.93
CA ALA A 480 -24.08 -23.10 13.72
C ALA A 480 -23.19 -23.04 12.46
N LEU A 481 -22.00 -22.42 12.56
CA LEU A 481 -21.05 -22.37 11.45
C LEU A 481 -20.44 -23.75 11.12
N ARG A 482 -20.14 -24.56 12.14
CA ARG A 482 -19.65 -25.94 11.94
C ARG A 482 -20.71 -26.82 11.30
N GLU A 483 -21.95 -26.72 11.77
CA GLU A 483 -23.08 -27.46 11.22
C GLU A 483 -23.32 -27.06 9.77
N ALA A 484 -23.40 -25.75 9.47
CA ALA A 484 -23.54 -25.26 8.10
C ALA A 484 -22.40 -25.73 7.17
N LEU A 485 -21.16 -25.79 7.67
CA LEU A 485 -20.02 -26.33 6.92
C LEU A 485 -20.16 -27.84 6.66
N ALA A 486 -20.61 -28.61 7.65
CA ALA A 486 -20.83 -30.05 7.52
C ALA A 486 -21.95 -30.34 6.49
N THR A 487 -23.11 -29.68 6.64
CA THR A 487 -24.24 -29.80 5.70
C THR A 487 -23.82 -29.43 4.28
N TYR A 488 -23.02 -28.38 4.11
CA TYR A 488 -22.52 -27.99 2.80
C TYR A 488 -21.57 -29.03 2.19
N LYS A 489 -20.66 -29.60 2.98
CA LYS A 489 -19.73 -30.66 2.54
C LYS A 489 -20.46 -31.94 2.12
N GLU A 490 -21.54 -32.27 2.82
CA GLU A 490 -22.36 -33.46 2.57
C GLU A 490 -23.31 -33.31 1.37
N SER A 491 -24.04 -32.19 1.27
CA SER A 491 -25.15 -32.05 0.31
C SER A 491 -24.96 -30.90 -0.69
N GLY A 492 -24.64 -29.70 -0.20
CA GLY A 492 -24.61 -28.48 -1.02
C GLY A 492 -23.57 -28.53 -2.15
N ARG A 493 -22.42 -29.16 -1.89
CA ARG A 493 -21.39 -29.39 -2.91
C ARG A 493 -21.83 -30.34 -4.01
N ILE A 494 -22.57 -31.40 -3.68
CA ILE A 494 -23.07 -32.37 -4.66
C ILE A 494 -23.98 -31.68 -5.65
N THR A 495 -24.84 -30.76 -5.19
CA THR A 495 -25.75 -29.99 -6.04
C THR A 495 -25.02 -29.17 -7.12
N ILE A 496 -23.83 -28.62 -6.82
CA ILE A 496 -23.02 -27.86 -7.78
C ILE A 496 -22.41 -28.78 -8.86
N VAL A 497 -22.06 -30.00 -8.46
CA VAL A 497 -21.34 -30.98 -9.30
C VAL A 497 -22.30 -31.83 -10.14
N GLN A 498 -23.53 -32.05 -9.67
CA GLN A 498 -24.51 -32.96 -10.25
C GLN A 498 -24.70 -32.80 -11.78
N PRO A 499 -24.89 -31.58 -12.32
CA PRO A 499 -25.13 -31.41 -13.76
C PRO A 499 -23.97 -31.92 -14.64
N LEU A 500 -22.73 -31.86 -14.14
CA LEU A 500 -21.55 -32.32 -14.87
C LEU A 500 -21.25 -33.80 -14.59
N ALA A 501 -21.58 -34.31 -13.40
CA ALA A 501 -21.47 -35.74 -13.11
C ALA A 501 -22.34 -36.57 -14.06
N ASP A 502 -23.59 -36.14 -14.29
CA ASP A 502 -24.52 -36.78 -15.21
C ASP A 502 -23.97 -36.75 -16.67
N ALA A 503 -23.31 -35.65 -17.06
CA ALA A 503 -22.65 -35.54 -18.36
C ALA A 503 -21.45 -36.49 -18.51
N ILE A 504 -20.66 -36.71 -17.46
CA ILE A 504 -19.49 -37.63 -17.49
C ILE A 504 -19.93 -39.09 -17.54
N ASP A 505 -20.96 -39.44 -16.76
CA ASP A 505 -21.50 -40.78 -16.70
C ASP A 505 -22.17 -41.15 -18.05
N SER A 506 -22.75 -40.19 -18.77
CA SER A 506 -23.25 -40.37 -20.14
C SER A 506 -22.18 -40.77 -21.16
N VAL A 507 -20.91 -40.40 -20.92
CA VAL A 507 -19.76 -40.71 -21.80
C VAL A 507 -18.95 -41.91 -21.27
N SER A 508 -19.48 -42.64 -20.26
CA SER A 508 -18.86 -43.84 -19.68
C SER A 508 -17.38 -43.65 -19.28
N GLY A 509 -17.00 -42.45 -18.84
CA GLY A 509 -15.63 -42.13 -18.42
C GLY A 509 -14.61 -41.96 -19.55
N LYS A 510 -15.01 -42.00 -20.84
CA LYS A 510 -14.14 -41.64 -21.97
C LYS A 510 -14.06 -40.12 -22.12
N LEU A 511 -13.12 -39.50 -21.40
CA LEU A 511 -12.89 -38.04 -21.41
C LEU A 511 -12.29 -37.50 -22.72
N LEU A 512 -11.77 -38.39 -23.57
CA LEU A 512 -11.16 -38.07 -24.85
C LEU A 512 -11.81 -38.91 -25.95
N ASP A 513 -12.08 -38.28 -27.10
CA ASP A 513 -12.53 -38.99 -28.29
C ASP A 513 -11.38 -39.78 -28.96
N GLU A 514 -11.67 -40.57 -29.99
CA GLU A 514 -10.67 -41.36 -30.75
C GLU A 514 -9.57 -40.50 -31.41
N ARG A 515 -9.75 -39.17 -31.45
CA ARG A 515 -8.80 -38.18 -31.98
C ARG A 515 -8.09 -37.41 -30.85
N GLY A 516 -8.29 -37.76 -29.59
CA GLY A 516 -7.68 -37.13 -28.43
C GLY A 516 -8.26 -35.75 -28.06
N ARG A 517 -9.49 -35.44 -28.47
CA ARG A 517 -10.20 -34.19 -28.14
C ARG A 517 -11.08 -34.36 -26.90
N PRO A 518 -11.19 -33.34 -26.03
CA PRO A 518 -12.01 -33.42 -24.82
C PRO A 518 -13.49 -33.61 -25.18
N THR A 519 -14.17 -34.53 -24.51
CA THR A 519 -15.62 -34.80 -24.70
C THR A 519 -16.51 -34.01 -23.73
N VAL A 520 -15.93 -33.47 -22.65
CA VAL A 520 -16.62 -32.70 -21.60
C VAL A 520 -15.79 -31.46 -21.23
N SER A 521 -16.46 -30.31 -21.03
CA SER A 521 -15.79 -29.10 -20.51
C SER A 521 -15.83 -29.05 -18.98
N PHE A 522 -14.66 -28.98 -18.36
CA PHE A 522 -14.52 -28.77 -16.91
C PHE A 522 -14.33 -27.30 -16.51
N ARG A 523 -14.16 -26.40 -17.48
CA ARG A 523 -13.76 -25.01 -17.24
C ARG A 523 -14.75 -24.23 -16.35
N PRO A 524 -16.08 -24.26 -16.57
CA PRO A 524 -17.04 -23.58 -15.70
C PRO A 524 -17.05 -24.15 -14.27
N LEU A 525 -16.95 -25.48 -14.15
CA LEU A 525 -16.89 -26.16 -12.86
C LEU A 525 -15.64 -25.78 -12.07
N PHE A 526 -14.48 -25.63 -12.72
CA PHE A 526 -13.24 -25.22 -12.05
C PHE A 526 -13.36 -23.81 -11.48
N ILE A 527 -14.05 -22.90 -12.17
CA ILE A 527 -14.35 -21.55 -11.65
C ILE A 527 -15.26 -21.63 -10.42
N CYS A 528 -16.28 -22.50 -10.45
CA CYS A 528 -17.15 -22.74 -9.28
C CYS A 528 -16.37 -23.35 -8.09
N PHE A 529 -15.46 -24.29 -8.35
CA PHE A 529 -14.62 -24.89 -7.31
C PHE A 529 -13.67 -23.90 -6.65
N VAL A 530 -13.18 -22.90 -7.39
CA VAL A 530 -12.38 -21.81 -6.82
C VAL A 530 -13.19 -21.05 -5.77
N PHE A 531 -14.48 -20.74 -6.03
CA PHE A 531 -15.33 -20.08 -5.05
C PHE A 531 -15.59 -20.97 -3.82
N GLU A 532 -16.05 -22.20 -4.06
CA GLU A 532 -16.37 -23.19 -3.02
C GLU A 532 -15.17 -23.42 -2.09
N SER A 533 -14.01 -23.71 -2.66
CA SER A 533 -12.82 -24.11 -1.89
C SER A 533 -12.35 -22.95 -1.02
N ASN A 534 -12.29 -21.73 -1.58
CA ASN A 534 -11.93 -20.54 -0.81
C ASN A 534 -12.95 -20.22 0.29
N LEU A 535 -14.25 -20.47 0.07
CA LEU A 535 -15.29 -20.30 1.08
C LEU A 535 -15.13 -21.31 2.22
N CYS A 536 -14.89 -22.59 1.91
CA CYS A 536 -14.62 -23.63 2.91
C CYS A 536 -13.35 -23.31 3.71
N TRP A 537 -12.24 -22.97 3.04
CA TRP A 537 -10.98 -22.63 3.71
C TRP A 537 -11.09 -21.40 4.61
N THR A 538 -11.83 -20.38 4.18
CA THR A 538 -12.09 -19.18 5.00
C THR A 538 -12.94 -19.54 6.22
N THR A 539 -13.92 -20.44 6.04
CA THR A 539 -14.77 -20.94 7.13
C THR A 539 -13.97 -21.73 8.15
N GLU A 540 -13.10 -22.64 7.71
CA GLU A 540 -12.23 -23.43 8.58
C GLU A 540 -11.25 -22.54 9.36
N ALA A 541 -10.63 -21.56 8.70
CA ALA A 541 -9.77 -20.58 9.37
C ALA A 541 -10.54 -19.71 10.38
N THR A 542 -11.80 -19.38 10.08
CA THR A 542 -12.69 -18.65 11.00
C THR A 542 -13.00 -19.50 12.23
N ILE A 543 -13.37 -20.77 12.05
CA ILE A 543 -13.63 -21.72 13.15
C ILE A 543 -12.38 -21.89 14.02
N ALA A 544 -11.19 -22.02 13.41
CA ALA A 544 -9.93 -22.13 14.14
C ALA A 544 -9.67 -20.90 15.04
N LEU A 545 -9.90 -19.71 14.50
CA LEU A 545 -9.78 -18.47 15.26
C LEU A 545 -10.85 -18.35 16.37
N MET A 546 -12.10 -18.75 16.08
CA MET A 546 -13.18 -18.80 17.09
C MET A 546 -12.81 -19.72 18.25
N ASN A 547 -12.22 -20.90 17.98
CA ASN A 547 -11.80 -21.82 19.04
C ASN A 547 -10.74 -21.21 19.95
N GLN A 548 -9.77 -20.48 19.39
CA GLN A 548 -8.74 -19.82 20.17
C GLN A 548 -9.31 -18.65 20.98
N LEU A 549 -10.22 -17.85 20.42
CA LEU A 549 -10.91 -16.79 21.16
C LEU A 549 -11.75 -17.37 22.30
N ILE A 550 -12.51 -18.44 22.06
CA ILE A 550 -13.29 -19.14 23.10
C ILE A 550 -12.37 -19.66 24.19
N LYS A 551 -11.30 -20.37 23.84
CA LYS A 551 -10.30 -20.88 24.79
C LYS A 551 -9.72 -19.74 25.64
N LEU A 552 -9.33 -18.64 25.01
CA LEU A 552 -8.77 -17.47 25.70
C LEU A 552 -9.78 -16.83 26.66
N MET A 553 -11.05 -16.74 26.25
CA MET A 553 -12.13 -16.25 27.12
C MET A 553 -12.39 -17.22 28.30
N GLU A 554 -12.33 -18.53 28.10
CA GLU A 554 -12.52 -19.52 29.16
C GLU A 554 -11.40 -19.51 30.21
N GLU A 555 -10.15 -19.40 29.75
CA GLU A 555 -8.96 -19.36 30.61
C GLU A 555 -8.91 -18.07 31.45
N ARG A 556 -9.18 -16.92 30.83
CA ARG A 556 -9.10 -15.61 31.49
C ARG A 556 -10.47 -15.18 32.00
N LYS A 557 -10.84 -15.49 33.25
CA LYS A 557 -12.19 -15.20 33.80
C LYS A 557 -12.36 -13.83 34.48
N ARG A 558 -11.28 -13.12 34.80
CA ARG A 558 -11.31 -11.87 35.57
C ARG A 558 -10.47 -10.78 34.93
N ASN A 559 -10.90 -9.53 35.09
CA ASN A 559 -10.08 -8.36 34.74
C ASN A 559 -9.00 -8.17 35.80
N ARG A 560 -7.76 -7.89 35.38
CA ARG A 560 -6.66 -7.54 36.27
C ARG A 560 -5.74 -6.49 35.64
N LEU A 561 -4.92 -5.87 36.48
CA LEU A 561 -3.82 -5.04 36.03
C LEU A 561 -2.64 -5.94 35.61
N TRP A 562 -2.09 -5.67 34.43
CA TRP A 562 -0.93 -6.35 33.86
C TRP A 562 0.25 -5.38 33.83
N ALA A 563 1.38 -5.83 34.35
CA ALA A 563 2.63 -5.07 34.37
C ALA A 563 3.44 -5.26 33.07
N PRO A 564 4.25 -4.28 32.67
CA PRO A 564 5.10 -4.38 31.48
C PRO A 564 6.17 -5.46 31.68
N THR A 565 6.23 -6.43 30.77
CA THR A 565 7.22 -7.53 30.80
C THR A 565 8.45 -7.23 29.94
N GLY A 566 8.48 -6.09 29.24
CA GLY A 566 9.39 -5.82 28.12
C GLY A 566 10.47 -4.75 28.32
N LEU A 567 10.75 -4.24 29.53
CA LEU A 567 11.72 -3.14 29.71
C LEU A 567 13.12 -3.47 29.13
N ARG A 568 13.60 -4.71 29.27
CA ARG A 568 14.86 -5.19 28.64
C ARG A 568 14.79 -5.29 27.11
N LYS A 569 13.58 -5.47 26.54
CA LYS A 569 13.34 -5.50 25.09
C LYS A 569 13.39 -4.11 24.45
N ILE A 570 13.35 -3.02 25.22
CA ILE A 570 13.45 -1.63 24.69
C ILE A 570 14.82 -1.40 24.04
N ALA A 571 15.90 -1.81 24.70
CA ALA A 571 17.26 -1.70 24.15
C ALA A 571 17.42 -2.53 22.87
N ASN A 572 16.82 -3.72 22.84
CA ASN A 572 16.81 -4.57 21.64
C ASN A 572 15.86 -4.08 20.55
N LEU A 573 14.79 -3.35 20.87
CA LEU A 573 13.85 -2.76 19.91
C LEU A 573 14.42 -1.48 19.27
N LEU A 574 15.21 -0.70 20.03
CA LEU A 574 16.01 0.41 19.51
C LEU A 574 17.20 -0.08 18.66
N ARG A 575 17.73 -1.28 18.93
CA ARG A 575 18.83 -1.90 18.17
C ARG A 575 18.39 -2.83 17.03
N ARG A 576 17.17 -3.40 17.05
CA ARG A 576 16.67 -4.27 15.99
C ARG A 576 16.23 -3.44 14.79
N GLU A 577 16.98 -3.57 13.70
CA GLU A 577 16.54 -3.29 12.33
C GLU A 577 15.48 -4.30 11.84
N GLU A 578 14.55 -4.73 12.68
CA GLU A 578 13.48 -5.62 12.22
C GLU A 578 12.31 -4.83 11.67
N GLY A 579 12.15 -4.96 10.35
CA GLY A 579 10.95 -4.58 9.62
C GLY A 579 10.81 -3.09 9.41
N THR A 580 11.83 -2.45 8.82
CA THR A 580 11.55 -1.32 7.93
C THR A 580 10.47 -1.80 6.95
N ALA A 581 9.31 -1.15 6.95
CA ALA A 581 8.50 -1.11 5.74
C ALA A 581 9.48 -0.81 4.61
N PRO A 582 9.49 -1.57 3.51
CA PRO A 582 10.56 -1.49 2.53
C PRO A 582 10.66 -0.03 2.09
N VAL A 583 11.67 0.67 2.61
CA VAL A 583 12.24 1.80 1.92
C VAL A 583 12.73 1.15 0.64
N GLN A 584 12.04 1.51 -0.42
CA GLN A 584 12.28 1.15 -1.81
C GLN A 584 13.73 0.69 -1.97
N GLY A 585 13.90 -0.62 -2.12
CA GLY A 585 15.15 -1.32 -1.79
C GLY A 585 16.39 -0.60 -2.29
N ASP A 586 17.41 -0.55 -1.44
CA ASP A 586 18.79 -0.28 -1.81
C ASP A 586 19.23 -1.38 -2.79
N VAL A 587 18.84 -1.21 -4.05
CA VAL A 587 19.36 -1.99 -5.17
C VAL A 587 20.60 -1.23 -5.59
N ASN A 588 21.77 -1.75 -5.22
CA ASN A 588 23.02 -1.32 -5.85
C ASN A 588 22.83 -1.49 -7.36
N PRO A 589 22.82 -0.40 -8.16
CA PRO A 589 22.68 -0.54 -9.59
C PRO A 589 23.84 -1.40 -10.09
N MET A 590 23.51 -2.49 -10.78
CA MET A 590 24.51 -3.28 -11.49
C MET A 590 25.28 -2.34 -12.44
N PRO A 591 26.62 -2.47 -12.58
CA PRO A 591 27.41 -1.58 -13.40
C PRO A 591 26.83 -1.49 -14.82
N GLU A 592 26.64 -0.26 -15.33
CA GLU A 592 26.21 -0.09 -16.72
C GLU A 592 27.24 -0.77 -17.64
N PRO A 593 26.80 -1.59 -18.61
CA PRO A 593 27.73 -2.29 -19.49
C PRO A 593 28.52 -1.29 -20.33
N GLY A 594 29.77 -1.66 -20.63
CA GLY A 594 30.72 -0.90 -21.42
C GLY A 594 30.19 -0.54 -22.81
N LYS A 595 30.91 0.35 -23.52
CA LYS A 595 30.48 0.95 -24.79
C LYS A 595 30.36 -0.03 -25.97
N ASP A 596 30.59 -1.32 -25.78
CA ASP A 596 30.91 -2.27 -26.85
C ASP A 596 29.69 -3.00 -27.44
N ASP A 597 28.47 -2.73 -26.98
CA ASP A 597 27.28 -3.50 -27.34
C ASP A 597 26.32 -2.72 -28.29
N GLN A 598 26.75 -2.49 -29.54
CA GLN A 598 25.95 -1.76 -30.55
C GLN A 598 24.63 -2.48 -30.89
N TYR A 599 24.62 -3.81 -30.89
CA TYR A 599 23.47 -4.65 -31.28
C TYR A 599 22.30 -4.54 -30.29
N SER A 600 22.56 -4.53 -28.98
CA SER A 600 21.53 -4.41 -27.95
C SER A 600 20.94 -2.99 -27.86
N ARG A 601 21.71 -1.95 -28.20
CA ARG A 601 21.23 -0.55 -28.22
C ARG A 601 20.18 -0.28 -29.29
N MET A 602 20.22 -0.96 -30.43
CA MET A 602 19.26 -0.76 -31.53
C MET A 602 17.83 -1.15 -31.15
N TYR A 603 17.68 -2.18 -30.32
CA TYR A 603 16.38 -2.72 -29.90
C TYR A 603 15.96 -2.30 -28.48
N ARG A 604 16.85 -1.68 -27.71
CA ARG A 604 16.58 -1.18 -26.36
C ARG A 604 15.55 -0.04 -26.41
N ARG A 605 14.44 -0.22 -25.71
CA ARG A 605 13.51 0.87 -25.40
C ARG A 605 13.78 1.31 -23.96
N ASP A 606 13.76 2.62 -23.73
CA ASP A 606 13.86 3.13 -22.36
C ASP A 606 12.49 2.91 -21.67
N PRO A 607 12.42 2.03 -20.65
CA PRO A 607 11.17 1.72 -19.96
C PRO A 607 10.65 2.89 -19.11
N ASP A 608 11.47 3.93 -18.89
CA ASP A 608 11.14 5.10 -18.07
C ASP A 608 10.70 6.32 -18.92
N ALA A 609 11.00 6.34 -20.23
CA ALA A 609 10.60 7.41 -21.14
C ALA A 609 10.63 7.00 -22.63
N ARG A 610 9.59 7.35 -23.41
CA ARG A 610 9.61 7.21 -24.88
C ARG A 610 10.57 8.22 -25.54
N PRO A 611 11.14 7.93 -26.73
CA PRO A 611 12.21 8.72 -27.31
C PRO A 611 11.88 10.23 -27.41
N PRO A 612 12.82 11.09 -26.98
CA PRO A 612 12.67 12.53 -26.97
C PRO A 612 12.51 13.12 -28.38
N LYS A 613 11.67 14.16 -28.52
CA LYS A 613 11.63 15.04 -29.70
C LYS A 613 11.94 16.47 -29.26
N GLY A 614 13.23 16.81 -29.11
CA GLY A 614 13.62 18.20 -28.82
C GLY A 614 15.11 18.42 -28.46
N ILE A 615 15.63 19.58 -28.87
CA ILE A 615 17.04 20.00 -28.77
C ILE A 615 17.48 20.28 -27.29
N ILE A 616 16.53 20.58 -26.41
CA ILE A 616 16.78 20.92 -24.99
C ILE A 616 17.13 19.68 -24.14
N GLN A 617 16.87 18.46 -24.63
CA GLN A 617 17.05 17.23 -23.86
C GLN A 617 18.51 16.72 -23.83
N ASN A 618 19.35 17.11 -24.80
CA ASN A 618 20.77 16.73 -24.84
C ASN A 618 21.61 17.45 -23.77
N LEU A 619 21.22 18.68 -23.39
CA LEU A 619 21.92 19.45 -22.37
C LEU A 619 21.76 18.85 -20.96
N THR A 620 20.60 18.22 -20.68
CA THR A 620 20.32 17.59 -19.39
C THR A 620 21.02 16.24 -19.18
N PHE A 621 21.43 15.56 -20.26
CA PHE A 621 22.12 14.26 -20.19
C PHE A 621 23.61 14.42 -19.87
N ALA A 622 24.25 15.50 -20.32
CA ALA A 622 25.64 15.82 -19.99
C ALA A 622 25.85 16.13 -18.49
N VAL A 623 24.88 16.80 -17.87
CA VAL A 623 24.87 17.08 -16.42
C VAL A 623 24.68 15.79 -15.59
N TRP A 624 23.95 14.81 -16.14
CA TRP A 624 23.70 13.52 -15.49
C TRP A 624 24.96 12.64 -15.41
N SER A 625 25.82 12.67 -16.43
CA SER A 625 27.04 11.83 -16.50
C SER A 625 28.15 12.28 -15.53
N ILE A 626 28.28 13.59 -15.29
CA ILE A 626 29.27 14.15 -14.34
C ILE A 626 28.92 13.80 -12.88
N TRP A 627 27.65 13.50 -12.61
CA TRP A 627 27.14 13.34 -11.25
C TRP A 627 27.05 11.90 -10.77
N HIS A 628 27.17 10.91 -11.67
CA HIS A 628 27.25 9.48 -11.34
C HIS A 628 28.51 9.12 -10.52
N PHE A 629 29.41 10.09 -10.33
CA PHE A 629 30.63 10.02 -9.53
C PHE A 629 30.39 10.16 -8.00
N PHE A 630 29.26 10.74 -7.54
CA PHE A 630 28.95 10.88 -6.10
C PHE A 630 27.73 10.00 -5.71
N ARG A 631 28.05 8.80 -5.19
CA ARG A 631 27.18 7.64 -4.87
C ARG A 631 26.04 7.88 -3.85
N THR A 632 24.92 7.19 -4.08
CA THR A 632 23.62 7.01 -3.35
C THR A 632 22.59 8.15 -3.39
N ASN A 633 21.32 7.80 -3.70
CA ASN A 633 20.21 8.74 -3.89
C ASN A 633 19.87 9.52 -2.61
N GLU A 634 20.19 8.96 -1.45
CA GLU A 634 20.01 9.55 -0.12
C GLU A 634 21.04 10.66 0.13
N ALA A 635 22.31 10.42 -0.22
CA ALA A 635 23.37 11.41 -0.10
C ALA A 635 23.11 12.61 -1.01
N ILE A 636 22.67 12.32 -2.23
CA ILE A 636 22.19 13.29 -3.20
C ILE A 636 21.09 14.19 -2.63
N PHE A 637 20.08 13.60 -2.00
CA PHE A 637 18.98 14.34 -1.39
C PHE A 637 19.51 15.24 -0.27
N ALA A 638 20.36 14.70 0.59
CA ALA A 638 20.99 15.45 1.69
C ALA A 638 21.89 16.60 1.19
N ILE A 639 22.63 16.41 0.09
CA ILE A 639 23.41 17.48 -0.56
C ILE A 639 22.48 18.59 -1.04
N LYS A 640 21.40 18.25 -1.77
CA LYS A 640 20.44 19.26 -2.25
C LYS A 640 19.78 20.03 -1.10
N TYR A 641 19.42 19.31 -0.05
CA TYR A 641 18.87 19.87 1.17
C TYR A 641 19.85 20.85 1.83
N THR A 642 21.13 20.52 1.84
CA THR A 642 22.19 21.38 2.39
C THR A 642 22.41 22.63 1.54
N ILE A 643 22.48 22.47 0.22
CA ILE A 643 22.66 23.58 -0.73
C ILE A 643 21.51 24.59 -0.62
N VAL A 644 20.25 24.12 -0.60
CA VAL A 644 19.11 25.05 -0.47
C VAL A 644 19.11 25.76 0.88
N THR A 645 19.51 25.06 1.94
CA THR A 645 19.58 25.62 3.30
C THR A 645 20.61 26.74 3.34
N ILE A 646 21.82 26.51 2.83
CA ILE A 646 22.87 27.54 2.76
C ILE A 646 22.43 28.71 1.87
N ALA A 647 21.85 28.43 0.70
CA ALA A 647 21.42 29.47 -0.24
C ALA A 647 20.38 30.44 0.36
N LEU A 648 19.41 29.92 1.11
CA LEU A 648 18.39 30.75 1.80
C LEU A 648 18.87 31.31 3.15
N TRP A 649 20.00 30.83 3.66
CA TRP A 649 20.66 31.37 4.84
C TRP A 649 21.51 32.61 4.50
N LEU A 650 22.14 32.66 3.33
CA LEU A 650 23.01 33.78 2.92
C LEU A 650 22.39 35.19 3.07
N PRO A 651 21.13 35.47 2.66
CA PRO A 651 20.53 36.79 2.85
C PRO A 651 20.38 37.21 4.32
N GLN A 652 20.39 36.26 5.26
CA GLN A 652 20.23 36.53 6.69
C GLN A 652 21.53 37.04 7.34
N ILE A 653 22.68 36.81 6.69
CA ILE A 653 24.01 37.10 7.25
C ILE A 653 24.78 38.19 6.48
N PHE A 654 24.22 38.73 5.40
CA PHE A 654 24.82 39.88 4.73
C PHE A 654 24.30 41.17 5.34
N LYS A 655 25.20 42.08 5.72
CA LYS A 655 24.86 43.36 6.35
C LYS A 655 23.85 44.19 5.53
N SER A 656 23.87 44.08 4.20
CA SER A 656 22.93 44.78 3.31
C SER A 656 21.50 44.20 3.34
N SER A 657 21.32 42.93 3.71
CA SER A 657 20.02 42.24 3.67
C SER A 657 19.54 41.66 5.00
N ALA A 658 20.38 41.65 6.04
CA ALA A 658 20.05 41.08 7.35
C ALA A 658 18.83 41.77 7.99
N GLU A 659 18.78 43.11 7.98
CA GLU A 659 17.66 43.88 8.55
C GLU A 659 16.34 43.55 7.85
N PHE A 660 16.36 43.57 6.50
CA PHE A 660 15.20 43.23 5.68
C PHE A 660 14.73 41.80 5.95
N THR A 661 15.66 40.85 5.95
CA THR A 661 15.33 39.42 6.12
C THR A 661 14.79 39.13 7.52
N TYR A 662 15.27 39.83 8.56
CA TYR A 662 14.74 39.73 9.91
C TYR A 662 13.33 40.30 10.03
N ASN A 663 13.10 41.51 9.48
CA ASN A 663 11.79 42.17 9.51
C ASN A 663 10.72 41.37 8.76
N GLU A 664 11.08 40.81 7.60
CA GLU A 664 10.19 39.96 6.79
C GLU A 664 10.14 38.49 7.23
N LYS A 665 10.77 38.14 8.36
CA LYS A 665 10.80 36.77 8.90
C LYS A 665 11.28 35.71 7.87
N GLY A 666 12.29 36.05 7.08
CA GLY A 666 12.84 35.23 6.00
C GLY A 666 13.33 33.84 6.39
N LEU A 667 13.59 33.59 7.68
CA LEU A 667 13.84 32.26 8.25
C LEU A 667 12.76 31.24 7.85
N TRP A 668 11.48 31.66 7.79
CA TRP A 668 10.41 30.75 7.40
C TRP A 668 10.48 30.33 5.93
N ALA A 669 11.06 31.13 5.03
CA ALA A 669 11.28 30.71 3.65
C ALA A 669 12.30 29.56 3.58
N LEU A 670 13.35 29.60 4.42
CA LEU A 670 14.33 28.53 4.58
C LEU A 670 13.67 27.24 5.08
N ILE A 671 12.90 27.30 6.17
CA ILE A 671 12.18 26.15 6.72
C ILE A 671 11.19 25.58 5.68
N MET A 672 10.49 26.44 4.93
CA MET A 672 9.55 26.01 3.90
C MET A 672 10.23 25.33 2.71
N ALA A 673 11.42 25.77 2.30
CA ALA A 673 12.20 25.12 1.26
C ALA A 673 12.66 23.72 1.68
N GLN A 674 13.18 23.59 2.90
CA GLN A 674 13.58 22.31 3.48
C GLN A 674 12.42 21.33 3.61
N PHE A 675 11.26 21.81 4.07
CA PHE A 675 10.08 20.96 4.11
C PHE A 675 9.58 20.65 2.70
N GLY A 676 9.70 21.57 1.76
CA GLY A 676 9.25 21.41 0.37
C GLY A 676 10.07 20.40 -0.43
N LEU A 677 11.32 20.14 -0.03
CA LEU A 677 12.15 19.10 -0.64
C LEU A 677 11.67 17.70 -0.28
N SER A 678 11.47 16.88 -1.32
CA SER A 678 11.32 15.43 -1.19
C SER A 678 12.39 14.72 -2.03
N MET A 679 12.65 13.45 -1.71
CA MET A 679 13.61 12.62 -2.44
C MET A 679 13.17 12.41 -3.90
N TYR A 680 11.85 12.33 -4.12
CA TYR A 680 11.25 12.03 -5.42
C TYR A 680 10.50 13.24 -6.00
N MET A 681 10.71 13.51 -7.29
CA MET A 681 10.16 14.67 -7.99
C MET A 681 8.63 14.72 -7.97
N SER A 682 7.95 13.58 -8.19
CA SER A 682 6.48 13.54 -8.21
C SER A 682 5.86 13.86 -6.84
N ASP A 683 6.47 13.36 -5.77
CA ASP A 683 6.02 13.61 -4.39
C ASP A 683 6.19 15.09 -4.03
N GLN A 684 7.33 15.68 -4.39
CA GLN A 684 7.58 17.11 -4.22
C GLN A 684 6.51 17.99 -4.91
N ILE A 685 6.16 17.71 -6.17
CA ILE A 685 5.12 18.46 -6.91
C ILE A 685 3.75 18.33 -6.23
N GLY A 686 3.36 17.10 -5.85
CA GLY A 686 2.10 16.87 -5.14
C GLY A 686 2.04 17.64 -3.81
N GLN A 687 3.15 17.65 -3.07
CA GLN A 687 3.28 18.41 -1.83
C GLN A 687 3.21 19.93 -2.04
N PHE A 688 3.71 20.47 -3.15
CA PHE A 688 3.59 21.91 -3.43
C PHE A 688 2.13 22.34 -3.58
N VAL A 689 1.35 21.62 -4.40
CA VAL A 689 -0.08 21.94 -4.58
C VAL A 689 -0.80 21.85 -3.25
N ALA A 690 -0.59 20.76 -2.51
CA ALA A 690 -1.14 20.53 -1.19
C ALA A 690 -0.84 21.68 -0.20
N ARG A 691 0.40 22.16 -0.17
CA ARG A 691 0.83 23.20 0.76
C ARG A 691 0.41 24.59 0.36
N ILE A 692 0.38 24.92 -0.94
CA ILE A 692 -0.13 26.21 -1.41
C ILE A 692 -1.61 26.32 -1.05
N LEU A 693 -2.41 25.30 -1.38
CA LEU A 693 -3.83 25.27 -1.04
C LEU A 693 -4.07 25.32 0.48
N GLY A 694 -3.30 24.54 1.25
CA GLY A 694 -3.35 24.57 2.71
C GLY A 694 -2.98 25.94 3.28
N THR A 695 -1.94 26.59 2.77
CA THR A 695 -1.48 27.91 3.26
C THR A 695 -2.49 29.00 2.94
N VAL A 696 -3.00 29.05 1.71
CA VAL A 696 -4.00 30.05 1.32
C VAL A 696 -5.29 29.86 2.11
N GLY A 697 -5.82 28.63 2.16
CA GLY A 697 -7.03 28.32 2.93
C GLY A 697 -6.87 28.59 4.42
N GLY A 698 -5.75 28.14 5.00
CA GLY A 698 -5.47 28.32 6.43
C GLY A 698 -5.26 29.79 6.79
N GLY A 699 -4.67 30.57 5.88
CA GLY A 699 -4.48 32.01 6.04
C GLY A 699 -5.79 32.79 6.05
N VAL A 700 -6.71 32.46 5.13
CA VAL A 700 -8.07 33.03 5.10
C VAL A 700 -8.83 32.71 6.39
N ILE A 701 -8.81 31.46 6.85
CA ILE A 701 -9.43 31.09 8.14
C ILE A 701 -8.73 31.78 9.31
N GLY A 702 -7.41 31.91 9.30
CA GLY A 702 -6.65 32.62 10.33
C GLY A 702 -7.06 34.10 10.44
N MET A 703 -7.23 34.77 9.29
CA MET A 703 -7.75 36.15 9.24
C MET A 703 -9.18 36.22 9.77
N LEU A 704 -10.06 35.29 9.37
CA LEU A 704 -11.43 35.23 9.87
C LEU A 704 -11.47 35.07 11.40
N ILE A 705 -10.66 34.16 11.96
CA ILE A 705 -10.56 34.00 13.42
C ILE A 705 -10.10 35.30 14.09
N TRP A 706 -9.08 35.96 13.53
CA TRP A 706 -8.57 37.23 14.06
C TRP A 706 -9.64 38.32 14.04
N TYR A 707 -10.25 38.60 12.89
CA TYR A 707 -11.22 39.70 12.77
C TYR A 707 -12.54 39.42 13.52
N ILE A 708 -12.95 38.16 13.67
CA ILE A 708 -14.10 37.79 14.51
C ILE A 708 -13.77 37.98 16.01
N GLY A 709 -12.58 37.56 16.45
CA GLY A 709 -12.19 37.59 17.86
C GLY A 709 -11.71 38.95 18.36
N SER A 710 -11.09 39.74 17.48
CA SER A 710 -10.34 40.96 17.83
C SER A 710 -10.85 42.23 17.12
N GLY A 711 -11.74 42.11 16.13
CA GLY A 711 -12.18 43.23 15.31
C GLY A 711 -11.00 43.92 14.60
N HIS A 712 -11.01 45.25 14.58
CA HIS A 712 -9.93 46.07 14.00
C HIS A 712 -8.86 46.52 15.03
N GLY A 713 -9.01 46.15 16.30
CA GLY A 713 -8.19 46.66 17.41
C GLY A 713 -7.18 45.65 17.97
N LEU A 714 -6.70 45.93 19.19
CA LEU A 714 -5.67 45.15 19.92
C LEU A 714 -6.13 43.74 20.32
N GLY A 715 -7.44 43.47 20.23
CA GLY A 715 -8.04 42.16 20.42
C GLY A 715 -8.58 41.88 21.83
N ASN A 716 -9.71 41.17 21.91
CA ASN A 716 -10.29 40.75 23.18
C ASN A 716 -9.85 39.30 23.49
N PRO A 717 -9.16 39.03 24.62
CA PRO A 717 -8.73 37.68 25.00
C PRO A 717 -9.87 36.66 24.99
N TYR A 718 -11.05 37.03 25.47
CA TYR A 718 -12.20 36.11 25.52
C TYR A 718 -12.81 35.90 24.14
N GLY A 719 -12.88 36.96 23.33
CA GLY A 719 -13.40 36.91 21.97
C GLY A 719 -12.55 36.03 21.06
N ILE A 720 -11.23 36.21 21.09
CA ILE A 720 -10.30 35.42 20.29
C ILE A 720 -10.21 33.97 20.78
N ALA A 721 -10.30 33.71 22.10
CA ALA A 721 -10.38 32.36 22.65
C ALA A 721 -11.62 31.62 22.17
N ALA A 722 -12.79 32.28 22.17
CA ALA A 722 -14.05 31.70 21.72
C ALA A 722 -14.03 31.44 20.20
N ALA A 723 -13.59 32.43 19.41
CA ALA A 723 -13.47 32.30 17.96
C ALA A 723 -12.54 31.13 17.59
N PHE A 724 -11.32 31.12 18.15
CA PHE A 724 -10.37 30.04 17.90
C PHE A 724 -10.93 28.67 18.33
N GLY A 725 -11.57 28.59 19.50
CA GLY A 725 -12.21 27.37 20.00
C GLY A 725 -13.23 26.76 19.04
N VAL A 726 -14.06 27.58 18.38
CA VAL A 726 -15.05 27.11 17.41
C VAL A 726 -14.38 26.60 16.13
N PHE A 727 -13.43 27.34 15.57
CA PHE A 727 -12.77 26.98 14.31
C PHE A 727 -11.82 25.78 14.44
N ILE A 728 -11.26 25.49 15.62
CA ILE A 728 -10.44 24.30 15.85
C ILE A 728 -11.23 23.00 15.56
N ILE A 729 -12.55 22.96 15.80
CA ILE A 729 -13.37 21.73 15.65
C ILE A 729 -13.28 21.16 14.22
N PRO A 730 -13.67 21.90 13.16
CA PRO A 730 -13.55 21.39 11.79
C PRO A 730 -12.10 21.17 11.35
N MET A 731 -11.14 21.98 11.84
CA MET A 731 -9.72 21.83 11.54
C MET A 731 -9.16 20.49 12.07
N LEU A 732 -9.41 20.19 13.35
CA LEU A 732 -9.01 18.92 13.95
C LEU A 732 -9.78 17.74 13.37
N PHE A 733 -11.06 17.90 13.04
CA PHE A 733 -11.83 16.85 12.39
C PHE A 733 -11.20 16.45 11.04
N ALA A 734 -10.83 17.43 10.21
CA ALA A 734 -10.10 17.17 8.97
C ALA A 734 -8.73 16.52 9.25
N ARG A 735 -7.96 17.05 10.21
CA ARG A 735 -6.64 16.53 10.58
C ARG A 735 -6.65 15.10 11.10
N LEU A 736 -7.70 14.68 11.81
CA LEU A 736 -7.81 13.35 12.43
C LEU A 736 -8.39 12.30 11.49
N PHE A 737 -9.35 12.66 10.63
CA PHE A 737 -10.14 11.69 9.87
C PHE A 737 -9.89 11.71 8.36
N TRP A 738 -9.25 12.77 7.82
CA TRP A 738 -8.90 12.85 6.40
C TRP A 738 -7.51 12.25 6.12
N THR A 739 -7.40 10.92 6.29
CA THR A 739 -6.12 10.18 6.24
C THR A 739 -5.34 10.33 4.93
N GLN A 740 -6.02 10.48 3.78
CA GLN A 740 -5.36 10.66 2.49
C GLN A 740 -4.75 12.07 2.30
N ARG A 741 -5.23 13.08 3.04
CA ARG A 741 -4.88 14.50 2.88
C ARG A 741 -4.35 15.12 4.18
N VAL A 742 -3.56 14.34 4.92
CA VAL A 742 -3.03 14.75 6.23
C VAL A 742 -2.08 15.95 6.11
N VAL A 743 -1.20 15.99 5.10
CA VAL A 743 -0.27 17.12 4.92
C VAL A 743 -1.02 18.43 4.68
N GLU A 744 -2.07 18.40 3.88
CA GLU A 744 -2.91 19.57 3.55
C GLU A 744 -3.61 20.10 4.79
N SER A 745 -4.22 19.21 5.59
CA SER A 745 -4.89 19.58 6.84
C SER A 745 -3.93 20.10 7.91
N ILE A 746 -2.71 19.57 8.01
CA ILE A 746 -1.65 20.11 8.88
C ILE A 746 -1.31 21.53 8.43
N MET A 747 -1.02 21.73 7.15
CA MET A 747 -0.57 23.02 6.63
C MET A 747 -1.66 24.09 6.73
N PHE A 748 -2.91 23.71 6.49
CA PHE A 748 -4.08 24.53 6.76
C PHE A 748 -4.12 24.97 8.23
N SER A 749 -4.01 24.02 9.15
CA SER A 749 -4.15 24.30 10.58
C SER A 749 -2.99 25.12 11.14
N VAL A 750 -1.77 24.74 10.81
CA VAL A 750 -0.53 25.48 11.09
C VAL A 750 -0.60 26.88 10.49
N THR A 751 -1.26 27.04 9.34
CA THR A 751 -1.39 28.35 8.72
C THR A 751 -2.27 29.29 9.50
N SER A 752 -3.46 28.83 9.88
CA SER A 752 -4.37 29.58 10.73
C SER A 752 -3.74 29.94 12.08
N VAL A 753 -3.02 29.01 12.72
CA VAL A 753 -2.40 29.25 14.04
C VAL A 753 -1.33 30.34 13.99
N LEU A 754 -0.41 30.36 13.01
CA LEU A 754 0.59 31.45 13.02
C LEU A 754 -0.03 32.79 12.66
N VAL A 755 -1.05 32.85 11.79
CA VAL A 755 -1.72 34.15 11.50
C VAL A 755 -2.31 34.73 12.78
N VAL A 756 -3.08 33.93 13.53
CA VAL A 756 -3.69 34.36 14.79
C VAL A 756 -2.63 34.60 15.88
N GLY A 757 -1.65 33.70 15.99
CA GLY A 757 -0.61 33.73 17.02
C GLY A 757 0.36 34.90 16.88
N TYR A 758 0.87 35.17 15.67
CA TYR A 758 1.70 36.36 15.42
C TYR A 758 0.88 37.64 15.61
N SER A 759 -0.37 37.68 15.14
CA SER A 759 -1.23 38.87 15.35
C SER A 759 -1.38 39.21 16.83
N TRP A 760 -1.48 38.20 17.71
CA TRP A 760 -1.56 38.41 19.15
C TRP A 760 -0.22 38.82 19.77
N ILE A 761 0.87 38.16 19.38
CA ILE A 761 2.23 38.46 19.88
C ILE A 761 2.65 39.87 19.48
N ASP A 762 2.47 40.26 18.22
CA ASP A 762 2.95 41.54 17.69
C ASP A 762 2.20 42.73 18.30
N THR A 763 0.97 42.54 18.80
CA THR A 763 0.20 43.59 19.49
C THR A 763 0.48 43.67 20.99
N HIS A 764 0.94 42.59 21.64
CA HIS A 764 1.09 42.52 23.11
C HIS A 764 2.55 42.42 23.60
N LEU A 765 3.47 41.97 22.75
CA LEU A 765 4.90 41.91 23.04
C LEU A 765 5.65 42.94 22.18
N PRO A 766 6.39 43.89 22.79
CA PRO A 766 7.20 44.82 22.03
C PRO A 766 8.38 44.08 21.37
N SER A 767 8.26 43.80 20.08
CA SER A 767 9.25 43.09 19.27
C SER A 767 9.75 43.95 18.11
N GLN A 768 11.03 43.81 17.73
CA GLN A 768 11.60 44.52 16.59
C GLN A 768 11.06 43.90 15.28
N GLY A 769 10.61 44.76 14.37
CA GLY A 769 10.10 44.37 13.05
C GLY A 769 8.64 43.91 13.02
N ASN A 770 7.79 44.34 13.97
CA ASN A 770 6.36 43.99 14.06
C ASN A 770 5.64 44.09 12.67
N PRO A 771 5.38 42.95 12.00
CA PRO A 771 4.87 42.94 10.62
C PRO A 771 3.40 43.37 10.50
N GLY A 772 2.67 43.50 11.62
CA GLY A 772 1.28 43.93 11.67
C GLY A 772 0.37 42.84 12.24
N TYR A 773 -0.90 42.84 11.88
CA TYR A 773 -1.88 41.83 12.32
C TYR A 773 -2.83 41.44 11.17
N GLY A 774 -3.42 40.25 11.25
CA GLY A 774 -4.42 39.78 10.28
C GLY A 774 -3.86 39.67 8.84
N TYR A 775 -4.33 40.55 7.95
CA TYR A 775 -3.97 40.56 6.53
C TYR A 775 -2.48 40.70 6.28
N GLU A 776 -1.78 41.55 7.04
CA GLU A 776 -0.35 41.79 6.88
C GLU A 776 0.48 40.51 7.07
N ILE A 777 0.13 39.72 8.09
CA ILE A 777 0.81 38.45 8.35
C ILE A 777 0.45 37.42 7.28
N PHE A 778 -0.81 37.42 6.81
CA PHE A 778 -1.29 36.47 5.80
C PHE A 778 -0.51 36.59 4.49
N TRP A 779 -0.45 37.78 3.88
CA TRP A 779 0.17 37.91 2.56
C TRP A 779 1.68 37.66 2.63
N ARG A 780 2.36 38.16 3.68
CA ARG A 780 3.81 37.92 3.90
C ARG A 780 4.11 36.44 3.98
N ARG A 781 3.24 35.69 4.67
CA ARG A 781 3.39 34.24 4.77
C ARG A 781 3.20 33.52 3.44
N VAL A 782 2.22 33.92 2.63
CA VAL A 782 2.05 33.34 1.29
C VAL A 782 3.30 33.57 0.46
N VAL A 783 3.89 34.77 0.50
CA VAL A 783 5.13 35.10 -0.21
C VAL A 783 6.30 34.24 0.27
N LEU A 784 6.53 34.12 1.59
CA LEU A 784 7.62 33.29 2.14
C LEU A 784 7.50 31.82 1.73
N VAL A 785 6.28 31.29 1.70
CA VAL A 785 6.00 29.92 1.24
C VAL A 785 6.32 29.77 -0.25
N LEU A 786 5.92 30.73 -1.09
CA LEU A 786 6.22 30.73 -2.52
C LEU A 786 7.73 30.83 -2.80
N VAL A 787 8.46 31.66 -2.04
CA VAL A 787 9.93 31.78 -2.13
C VAL A 787 10.60 30.46 -1.76
N GLY A 788 10.20 29.84 -0.65
CA GLY A 788 10.73 28.54 -0.24
C GLY A 788 10.46 27.45 -1.29
N PHE A 789 9.26 27.45 -1.89
CA PHE A 789 8.93 26.52 -2.97
C PHE A 789 9.71 26.78 -4.24
N ALA A 790 9.88 28.04 -4.65
CA ALA A 790 10.70 28.39 -5.79
C ALA A 790 12.15 27.89 -5.61
N ALA A 791 12.75 28.09 -4.44
CA ALA A 791 14.09 27.59 -4.12
C ALA A 791 14.17 26.06 -4.17
N SER A 792 13.21 25.36 -3.55
CA SER A 792 13.16 23.90 -3.58
C SER A 792 12.89 23.34 -4.99
N PHE A 793 12.15 24.07 -5.83
CA PHE A 793 11.89 23.72 -7.23
C PHE A 793 13.15 23.89 -8.09
N ILE A 794 13.98 24.91 -7.83
CA ILE A 794 15.30 25.04 -8.48
C ILE A 794 16.18 23.82 -8.16
N MET A 795 16.21 23.40 -6.89
CA MET A 795 16.96 22.21 -6.47
C MET A 795 16.41 20.90 -7.04
N MET A 796 15.13 20.88 -7.44
CA MET A 796 14.51 19.74 -8.13
C MET A 796 15.11 19.51 -9.53
N ILE A 797 15.55 20.57 -10.21
CA ILE A 797 16.12 20.53 -11.57
C ILE A 797 17.52 19.90 -11.56
N LEU A 798 18.29 20.10 -10.48
CA LEU A 798 19.61 19.53 -10.28
C LEU A 798 19.47 18.07 -9.85
N PRO A 799 20.27 17.16 -10.43
CA PRO A 799 19.83 16.01 -11.20
C PRO A 799 18.55 15.32 -10.68
N PRO A 800 17.53 15.20 -11.53
CA PRO A 800 16.20 14.76 -11.11
C PRO A 800 16.23 13.29 -10.70
N GLN A 801 15.71 13.02 -9.50
CA GLN A 801 15.44 11.66 -9.03
C GLN A 801 14.04 11.28 -9.51
N SER A 802 13.99 10.45 -10.56
CA SER A 802 12.71 10.10 -11.18
C SER A 802 12.00 9.02 -10.37
N SER A 803 10.78 9.35 -9.94
CA SER A 803 9.86 8.42 -9.30
C SER A 803 9.51 7.24 -10.21
N ARG A 804 9.57 7.42 -11.54
CA ARG A 804 9.30 6.39 -12.54
C ARG A 804 10.32 5.26 -12.47
N LYS A 805 11.62 5.61 -12.40
CA LYS A 805 12.70 4.64 -12.22
C LYS A 805 12.57 3.91 -10.89
N ALA A 806 12.26 4.63 -9.82
CA ALA A 806 12.03 4.02 -8.51
C ALA A 806 10.85 3.03 -8.52
N LEU A 807 9.76 3.37 -9.22
CA LEU A 807 8.62 2.47 -9.41
C LEU A 807 8.99 1.25 -10.26
N ARG A 808 9.79 1.41 -11.32
CA ARG A 808 10.29 0.30 -12.14
C ARG A 808 11.16 -0.66 -11.34
N LEU A 809 12.13 -0.15 -10.58
CA LEU A 809 12.99 -0.97 -9.71
C LEU A 809 12.19 -1.65 -8.60
N GLY A 810 11.23 -0.93 -8.00
CA GLY A 810 10.31 -1.52 -7.04
C GLY A 810 9.50 -2.66 -7.65
N THR A 811 8.98 -2.45 -8.86
CA THR A 811 8.24 -3.46 -9.61
C THR A 811 9.10 -4.70 -9.90
N ALA A 812 10.36 -4.52 -10.32
CA ALA A 812 11.31 -5.61 -10.55
C ALA A 812 11.56 -6.42 -9.27
N SER A 813 11.82 -5.73 -8.15
CA SER A 813 11.97 -6.38 -6.84
C SER A 813 10.74 -7.18 -6.44
N THR A 814 9.53 -6.64 -6.67
CA THR A 814 8.29 -7.35 -6.41
C THR A 814 8.16 -8.62 -7.28
N VAL A 815 8.52 -8.58 -8.57
CA VAL A 815 8.55 -9.78 -9.45
C VAL A 815 9.49 -10.84 -8.87
N SER A 816 10.70 -10.45 -8.47
CA SER A 816 11.66 -11.37 -7.85
C SER A 816 11.12 -11.99 -6.55
N GLN A 817 10.47 -11.19 -5.70
CA GLN A 817 9.87 -11.71 -4.46
C GLN A 817 8.70 -12.66 -4.73
N ILE A 818 7.89 -12.41 -5.77
CA ILE A 818 6.83 -13.32 -6.24
C ILE A 818 7.43 -14.64 -6.75
N SER A 819 8.53 -14.58 -7.52
CA SER A 819 9.27 -15.76 -7.97
C SER A 819 9.76 -16.61 -6.79
N GLN A 820 10.29 -15.97 -5.74
CA GLN A 820 10.73 -16.68 -4.55
C GLN A 820 9.54 -17.28 -3.75
N LEU A 821 8.36 -16.65 -3.77
CA LEU A 821 7.14 -17.24 -3.19
C LEU A 821 6.70 -18.48 -3.99
N TYR A 822 6.76 -18.42 -5.33
CA TYR A 822 6.51 -19.56 -6.19
C TYR A 822 7.51 -20.70 -5.90
N GLY A 823 8.81 -20.42 -5.87
CA GLY A 823 9.85 -21.41 -5.56
C GLY A 823 9.68 -22.05 -4.18
N LEU A 824 9.30 -21.28 -3.15
CA LEU A 824 8.98 -21.81 -1.82
C LEU A 824 7.80 -22.79 -1.88
N LEU A 825 6.73 -22.46 -2.62
CA LEU A 825 5.59 -23.36 -2.76
C LEU A 825 5.96 -24.62 -3.53
N ILE A 826 6.61 -24.49 -4.70
CA ILE A 826 6.96 -25.64 -5.54
C ILE A 826 7.95 -26.57 -4.84
N SER A 827 8.97 -26.05 -4.15
CA SER A 827 9.84 -26.89 -3.31
C SER A 827 9.04 -27.64 -2.24
N SER A 828 8.11 -26.95 -1.57
CA SER A 828 7.19 -27.58 -0.60
C SER A 828 6.18 -28.55 -1.23
N TRP A 829 5.99 -28.54 -2.55
CA TRP A 829 5.21 -29.56 -3.26
C TRP A 829 6.03 -30.81 -3.56
N LEU A 830 7.35 -30.65 -3.72
CA LEU A 830 8.28 -31.72 -4.09
C LEU A 830 8.78 -32.52 -2.87
N THR A 831 9.06 -31.87 -1.73
CA THR A 831 9.66 -32.54 -0.55
C THR A 831 8.69 -33.31 0.33
N VAL A 832 7.38 -33.29 0.02
CA VAL A 832 6.34 -33.85 0.90
C VAL A 832 6.41 -35.38 1.01
N GLU A 833 6.83 -36.08 -0.05
CA GLU A 833 6.91 -37.54 -0.05
C GLU A 833 8.10 -38.03 0.76
N GLU A 834 9.28 -37.41 0.56
CA GLU A 834 10.48 -37.64 1.38
C GLU A 834 10.19 -37.38 2.86
N GLU A 835 9.59 -36.22 3.19
CA GLU A 835 9.22 -35.87 4.57
C GLU A 835 8.20 -36.83 5.20
N ALA A 836 7.36 -37.50 4.40
CA ALA A 836 6.37 -38.46 4.88
C ALA A 836 6.94 -39.88 5.05
N GLU A 837 8.01 -40.22 4.33
CA GLU A 837 8.74 -41.48 4.45
C GLU A 837 9.72 -41.45 5.64
N ASP A 838 10.46 -40.35 5.80
CA ASP A 838 11.35 -40.13 6.96
C ASP A 838 10.58 -40.22 8.29
N GLU A 839 9.33 -39.72 8.33
CA GLU A 839 8.49 -39.76 9.54
C GLU A 839 7.93 -41.16 9.86
N LYS A 840 7.83 -42.06 8.87
CA LYS A 840 7.49 -43.47 9.14
C LYS A 840 8.66 -44.20 9.79
N ALA A 841 9.89 -43.83 9.43
CA ALA A 841 11.11 -44.36 10.05
C ALA A 841 11.30 -43.84 11.48
N ASP A 842 11.03 -42.56 11.74
CA ASP A 842 11.18 -41.93 13.07
C ASP A 842 10.08 -42.33 14.08
N LYS A 843 8.94 -42.90 13.63
CA LYS A 843 7.84 -43.35 14.50
C LYS A 843 8.07 -44.69 15.18
N GLU A 844 9.18 -45.36 14.91
CA GLU A 844 9.59 -46.58 15.64
C GLU A 844 10.15 -46.26 17.04
N ASP A 845 10.40 -44.99 17.38
CA ASP A 845 10.92 -44.58 18.69
C ASP A 845 9.80 -44.15 19.68
N PRO A 846 9.53 -44.88 20.78
CA PRO A 846 8.33 -44.67 21.62
C PRO A 846 8.23 -43.35 22.40
N SER A 847 9.27 -42.51 22.41
CA SER A 847 9.36 -41.34 23.30
C SER A 847 8.77 -40.02 22.76
N GLU A 848 8.37 -39.95 21.49
CA GLU A 848 7.93 -38.68 20.83
C GLU A 848 6.39 -38.46 20.82
N LEU A 849 5.59 -39.33 21.44
CA LEU A 849 4.12 -39.36 21.31
C LEU A 849 3.34 -38.15 21.91
N ASN A 850 4.01 -37.17 22.54
CA ASN A 850 3.36 -36.11 23.33
C ASN A 850 3.58 -34.65 22.85
N LYS A 851 4.13 -34.40 21.65
CA LYS A 851 4.20 -33.04 21.09
C LYS A 851 2.95 -32.72 20.24
N PRO A 852 2.43 -31.47 20.28
CA PRO A 852 1.25 -31.09 19.53
C PRO A 852 1.48 -31.19 18.02
N ASN A 853 0.61 -31.93 17.33
CA ASN A 853 0.54 -32.20 15.88
C ASN A 853 0.68 -30.96 14.97
N SER A 854 1.90 -30.46 14.74
CA SER A 854 2.21 -29.70 13.52
C SER A 854 2.81 -30.69 12.52
N ARG A 855 2.08 -31.00 11.44
CA ARG A 855 2.59 -31.91 10.40
C ARG A 855 3.90 -31.32 9.84
N PRO A 856 4.98 -32.10 9.64
CA PRO A 856 6.30 -31.58 9.23
C PRO A 856 6.27 -30.66 8.00
N TYR A 857 5.41 -30.98 7.03
CA TYR A 857 5.21 -30.21 5.79
C TYR A 857 4.46 -28.88 5.99
N GLU A 858 4.08 -28.47 7.21
CA GLU A 858 3.42 -27.18 7.45
C GLU A 858 4.42 -26.06 7.83
N LYS A 859 5.71 -26.38 7.93
CA LYS A 859 6.80 -25.43 8.25
C LYS A 859 6.90 -24.26 7.27
N TRP A 860 6.51 -24.45 6.00
CA TRP A 860 6.53 -23.39 4.99
C TRP A 860 5.45 -22.30 5.22
N GLN A 861 4.33 -22.64 5.87
CA GLN A 861 3.18 -21.75 6.02
C GLN A 861 3.52 -20.41 6.71
N PRO A 862 4.20 -20.36 7.87
CA PRO A 862 4.55 -19.10 8.51
C PRO A 862 5.49 -18.25 7.65
N VAL A 863 6.49 -18.86 7.00
CA VAL A 863 7.45 -18.17 6.12
C VAL A 863 6.75 -17.60 4.89
N PHE A 864 5.87 -18.38 4.26
CA PHE A 864 5.06 -17.95 3.13
C PHE A 864 4.17 -16.76 3.51
N ARG A 865 3.42 -16.88 4.61
CA ARG A 865 2.55 -15.80 5.11
C ARG A 865 3.34 -14.55 5.47
N ALA A 866 4.53 -14.70 6.06
CA ALA A 866 5.48 -13.62 6.37
C ALA A 866 5.74 -12.76 5.13
N LYS A 867 6.25 -13.43 4.09
CA LYS A 867 6.67 -12.83 2.84
C LYS A 867 5.51 -12.31 1.99
N LEU A 868 4.39 -13.03 1.95
CA LEU A 868 3.17 -12.63 1.24
C LEU A 868 2.67 -11.24 1.67
N ILE A 869 2.62 -10.96 2.97
CA ILE A 869 2.16 -9.65 3.49
C ILE A 869 3.18 -8.56 3.21
N SER A 870 4.47 -8.88 3.23
CA SER A 870 5.53 -7.94 2.81
C SER A 870 5.35 -7.52 1.36
N VAL A 871 5.17 -8.50 0.45
CA VAL A 871 4.93 -8.27 -0.99
C VAL A 871 3.64 -7.50 -1.21
N ALA A 872 2.55 -7.88 -0.53
CA ALA A 872 1.28 -7.16 -0.60
C ALA A 872 1.42 -5.69 -0.16
N GLY A 873 2.19 -5.44 0.91
CA GLY A 873 2.51 -4.11 1.40
C GLY A 873 3.29 -3.27 0.39
N ALA A 874 4.33 -3.84 -0.22
CA ALA A 874 5.12 -3.20 -1.25
C ALA A 874 4.26 -2.83 -2.47
N LEU A 875 3.41 -3.74 -2.95
CA LEU A 875 2.46 -3.50 -4.03
C LEU A 875 1.47 -2.38 -3.70
N SER A 876 0.92 -2.37 -2.48
CA SER A 876 0.00 -1.30 -2.06
C SER A 876 0.69 0.07 -2.01
N ALA A 877 1.94 0.12 -1.56
CA ALA A 877 2.72 1.37 -1.55
C ALA A 877 3.02 1.86 -2.97
N GLN A 878 3.38 0.95 -3.88
CA GLN A 878 3.63 1.25 -5.30
C GLN A 878 2.36 1.76 -6.00
N LYS A 879 1.20 1.16 -5.73
CA LYS A 879 -0.11 1.65 -6.23
C LYS A 879 -0.43 3.06 -5.72
N MET A 880 -0.08 3.39 -4.47
CA MET A 880 -0.24 4.76 -3.96
C MET A 880 0.72 5.74 -4.65
N GLN A 881 1.98 5.33 -4.86
CA GLN A 881 3.00 6.12 -5.57
C GLN A 881 2.59 6.43 -7.02
N MET A 882 1.96 5.47 -7.70
CA MET A 882 1.42 5.60 -9.07
C MET A 882 0.52 6.84 -9.24
N ALA A 883 -0.37 7.10 -8.27
CA ALA A 883 -1.28 8.24 -8.30
C ALA A 883 -0.52 9.58 -8.30
N THR A 884 0.63 9.62 -7.63
CA THR A 884 1.48 10.81 -7.54
C THR A 884 2.38 10.95 -8.79
N ILE A 885 2.86 9.85 -9.38
CA ILE A 885 3.71 9.86 -10.57
C ILE A 885 2.99 10.45 -11.80
N LYS A 886 1.66 10.31 -11.89
CA LYS A 886 0.85 10.93 -12.96
C LYS A 886 1.02 12.46 -13.02
N TRP A 887 1.45 13.11 -11.93
CA TRP A 887 1.73 14.56 -11.86
C TRP A 887 3.13 14.94 -12.36
N GLU A 888 4.04 13.99 -12.55
CA GLU A 888 5.38 14.23 -13.08
C GLU A 888 5.26 14.64 -14.56
N ARG A 889 5.47 15.92 -14.88
CA ARG A 889 5.41 16.42 -16.26
C ARG A 889 6.41 15.63 -17.13
N ASN A 890 5.99 15.24 -18.33
CA ASN A 890 6.75 14.40 -19.26
C ASN A 890 7.97 15.10 -19.87
N ILE A 891 8.95 15.50 -19.06
CA ILE A 891 10.16 16.22 -19.50
C ILE A 891 11.01 15.34 -20.43
N ARG A 892 11.03 14.02 -20.21
CA ARG A 892 11.77 13.04 -21.03
C ARG A 892 10.96 12.35 -22.12
N GLY A 893 9.64 12.56 -22.17
CA GLY A 893 8.72 11.84 -23.06
C GLY A 893 7.49 11.29 -22.34
N ARG A 894 6.46 10.87 -23.09
CA ARG A 894 5.21 10.31 -22.53
C ARG A 894 5.51 9.00 -21.81
N TRP A 895 5.27 8.97 -20.51
CA TRP A 895 5.43 7.77 -19.68
C TRP A 895 4.30 6.75 -19.95
N PRO A 896 4.63 5.45 -20.10
CA PRO A 896 3.62 4.40 -20.27
C PRO A 896 2.91 4.05 -18.95
N ALA A 897 2.19 5.02 -18.36
CA ALA A 897 1.49 4.85 -17.08
C ALA A 897 0.54 3.64 -17.07
N GLU A 898 -0.21 3.45 -18.16
CA GLU A 898 -1.15 2.33 -18.33
C GLU A 898 -0.47 0.96 -18.24
N HIS A 899 0.78 0.85 -18.70
CA HIS A 899 1.51 -0.42 -18.69
C HIS A 899 1.92 -0.78 -17.26
N TYR A 900 2.44 0.20 -16.50
CA TYR A 900 2.79 -0.02 -15.09
C TYR A 900 1.56 -0.22 -14.20
N GLU A 901 0.45 0.48 -14.45
CA GLU A 901 -0.82 0.29 -13.75
C GLU A 901 -1.32 -1.15 -13.91
N LYS A 902 -1.33 -1.64 -15.16
CA LYS A 902 -1.68 -3.02 -15.49
C LYS A 902 -0.68 -4.03 -14.92
N LEU A 903 0.61 -3.71 -14.91
CA LEU A 903 1.63 -4.58 -14.35
C LEU A 903 1.44 -4.78 -12.83
N LEU A 904 1.17 -3.70 -12.07
CA LEU A 904 0.85 -3.78 -10.63
C LEU A 904 -0.45 -4.53 -10.35
N GLU A 905 -1.45 -4.40 -11.23
CA GLU A 905 -2.70 -5.16 -11.17
C GLU A 905 -2.43 -6.66 -11.34
N ILE A 906 -1.70 -7.04 -12.39
CA ILE A 906 -1.38 -8.45 -12.67
C ILE A 906 -0.53 -9.05 -11.53
N GLN A 907 0.47 -8.34 -11.00
CA GLN A 907 1.24 -8.80 -9.84
C GLN A 907 0.35 -9.04 -8.60
N SER A 908 -0.66 -8.18 -8.39
CA SER A 908 -1.62 -8.37 -7.30
C SER A 908 -2.47 -9.63 -7.50
N LYS A 909 -2.79 -9.97 -8.75
CA LYS A 909 -3.50 -11.19 -9.13
C LYS A 909 -2.62 -12.44 -8.95
N MET A 910 -1.36 -12.39 -9.38
CA MET A 910 -0.38 -13.47 -9.15
C MET A 910 -0.26 -13.83 -7.67
N LEU A 911 -0.28 -12.82 -6.80
CA LEU A 911 -0.26 -13.04 -5.35
C LEU A 911 -1.48 -13.84 -4.88
N SER A 912 -2.68 -13.54 -5.41
CA SER A 912 -3.91 -14.28 -5.12
C SER A 912 -3.89 -15.70 -5.69
N ASP A 913 -3.27 -15.92 -6.84
CA ASP A 913 -3.07 -17.24 -7.43
C ASP A 913 -2.11 -18.10 -6.57
N LEU A 914 -1.01 -17.52 -6.10
CA LEU A 914 -0.10 -18.19 -5.16
C LEU A 914 -0.78 -18.54 -3.83
N ILE A 915 -1.69 -17.69 -3.33
CA ILE A 915 -2.48 -17.99 -2.12
C ILE A 915 -3.40 -19.19 -2.35
N GLN A 916 -4.05 -19.28 -3.51
CA GLN A 916 -4.90 -20.42 -3.84
C GLN A 916 -4.08 -21.71 -3.96
N LEU A 917 -2.92 -21.64 -4.61
CA LEU A 917 -2.00 -22.78 -4.72
C LEU A 917 -1.50 -23.25 -3.34
N ALA A 918 -1.16 -22.31 -2.46
CA ALA A 918 -0.83 -22.56 -1.06
C ALA A 918 -2.00 -23.19 -0.28
N GLY A 919 -3.23 -22.72 -0.53
CA GLY A 919 -4.46 -23.29 0.03
C GLY A 919 -4.63 -24.76 -0.36
N ALA A 920 -4.49 -25.06 -1.66
CA ALA A 920 -4.56 -26.42 -2.18
C ALA A 920 -3.47 -27.33 -1.56
N LEU A 921 -2.22 -26.86 -1.49
CA LEU A 921 -1.12 -27.60 -0.84
C LEU A 921 -1.45 -27.96 0.61
N SER A 922 -2.08 -27.06 1.36
CA SER A 922 -2.38 -27.31 2.77
C SER A 922 -3.45 -28.37 3.01
N VAL A 923 -4.36 -28.59 2.05
CA VAL A 923 -5.56 -29.45 2.23
C VAL A 923 -5.42 -30.79 1.51
N LEU A 924 -4.74 -30.84 0.36
CA LEU A 924 -4.63 -32.08 -0.43
C LEU A 924 -3.88 -33.17 0.32
N SER A 925 -4.38 -34.41 0.26
CA SER A 925 -3.69 -35.59 0.79
C SER A 925 -2.50 -35.98 -0.08
N PRO A 926 -1.49 -36.69 0.47
CA PRO A 926 -0.30 -37.08 -0.29
C PRO A 926 -0.62 -37.78 -1.62
N LYS A 927 -1.63 -38.67 -1.64
CA LYS A 927 -2.08 -39.36 -2.87
C LYS A 927 -2.56 -38.40 -3.97
N TRP A 928 -3.27 -37.33 -3.62
CA TRP A 928 -3.71 -36.33 -4.60
C TRP A 928 -2.59 -35.36 -5.00
N ARG A 929 -1.62 -35.12 -4.11
CA ARG A 929 -0.44 -34.34 -4.45
C ARG A 929 0.44 -35.10 -5.44
N HIS A 930 0.67 -36.39 -5.20
CA HIS A 930 1.34 -37.30 -6.15
C HIS A 930 0.63 -37.30 -7.51
N ARG A 931 -0.71 -37.38 -7.52
CA ARG A 931 -1.48 -37.23 -8.76
C ARG A 931 -1.28 -35.88 -9.43
N LEU A 932 -1.21 -34.78 -8.68
CA LEU A 932 -0.93 -33.46 -9.24
C LEU A 932 0.48 -33.37 -9.84
N LEU A 933 1.47 -33.96 -9.17
CA LEU A 933 2.85 -34.09 -9.64
C LEU A 933 2.96 -34.83 -10.97
N HIS A 934 2.29 -35.99 -11.09
CA HIS A 934 2.46 -36.89 -12.23
C HIS A 934 1.40 -36.79 -13.34
N LYS A 935 0.21 -36.23 -13.07
CA LYS A 935 -0.89 -36.11 -14.05
C LYS A 935 -1.10 -34.70 -14.57
N THR A 936 -0.44 -33.69 -14.01
CA THR A 936 -0.52 -32.32 -14.54
C THR A 936 0.82 -31.88 -15.08
N SER A 937 0.80 -31.19 -16.22
CA SER A 937 2.01 -30.62 -16.83
C SER A 937 2.66 -29.52 -15.99
N PHE A 938 1.96 -29.04 -14.96
CA PHE A 938 2.39 -27.91 -14.13
C PHE A 938 3.64 -28.19 -13.29
N LEU A 939 3.80 -29.42 -12.81
CA LEU A 939 4.95 -29.84 -12.00
C LEU A 939 6.03 -30.56 -12.83
N ASN A 940 5.95 -30.45 -14.17
CA ASN A 940 7.02 -30.94 -15.04
C ASN A 940 8.32 -30.14 -14.77
N PRO A 941 9.47 -30.81 -14.50
CA PRO A 941 10.73 -30.13 -14.23
C PRO A 941 11.13 -29.10 -15.29
N ASN A 942 10.87 -29.41 -16.57
CA ASN A 942 11.19 -28.51 -17.68
C ASN A 942 10.34 -27.23 -17.63
N LEU A 943 9.05 -27.36 -17.29
CA LEU A 943 8.17 -26.20 -17.17
C LEU A 943 8.53 -25.34 -15.95
N ILE A 944 8.87 -25.96 -14.81
CA ILE A 944 9.31 -25.23 -13.61
C ILE A 944 10.56 -24.40 -13.93
N SER A 945 11.52 -24.99 -14.66
CA SER A 945 12.72 -24.28 -15.14
C SER A 945 12.35 -23.09 -16.05
N ASP A 946 11.44 -23.30 -17.01
CA ASP A 946 10.98 -22.24 -17.90
C ASP A 946 10.31 -21.08 -17.14
N VAL A 947 9.46 -21.39 -16.15
CA VAL A 947 8.77 -20.40 -15.32
C VAL A 947 9.77 -19.59 -14.49
N MET A 948 10.70 -20.26 -13.81
CA MET A 948 11.74 -19.60 -13.01
C MET A 948 12.66 -18.72 -13.87
N ALA A 949 13.02 -19.19 -15.07
CA ALA A 949 13.83 -18.41 -16.01
C ALA A 949 13.11 -17.14 -16.47
N ILE A 950 11.82 -17.22 -16.83
CA ILE A 950 11.04 -16.04 -17.27
C ILE A 950 10.89 -15.03 -16.13
N PHE A 951 10.63 -15.48 -14.90
CA PHE A 951 10.63 -14.59 -13.73
C PHE A 951 11.96 -13.84 -13.58
N GLY A 952 13.09 -14.54 -13.69
CA GLY A 952 14.43 -13.95 -13.61
C GLY A 952 14.70 -12.95 -14.73
N ILE A 953 14.36 -13.30 -15.98
CA ILE A 953 14.54 -12.44 -17.15
C ILE A 953 13.68 -11.18 -17.05
N ILE A 954 12.42 -11.29 -16.64
CA ILE A 954 11.52 -10.13 -16.45
C ILE A 954 12.06 -9.22 -15.36
N SER A 955 12.44 -9.78 -14.21
CA SER A 955 12.99 -9.01 -13.10
C SER A 955 14.26 -8.26 -13.53
N MET A 956 15.20 -8.96 -14.16
CA MET A 956 16.46 -8.38 -14.63
C MET A 956 16.23 -7.34 -15.74
N SER A 957 15.32 -7.60 -16.68
CA SER A 957 14.98 -6.66 -17.76
C SER A 957 14.35 -5.39 -17.21
N LEU A 958 13.40 -5.49 -16.27
CA LEU A 958 12.83 -4.31 -15.61
C LEU A 958 13.88 -3.55 -14.78
N GLU A 959 14.78 -4.26 -14.09
CA GLU A 959 15.84 -3.65 -13.29
C GLU A 959 16.85 -2.88 -14.13
N THR A 960 17.38 -3.52 -15.17
CA THR A 960 18.42 -2.98 -16.04
C THR A 960 17.88 -2.12 -17.20
N GLY A 961 16.61 -2.31 -17.57
CA GLY A 961 16.01 -1.72 -18.77
C GLY A 961 16.60 -2.30 -20.06
N HIS A 962 17.09 -3.54 -20.04
CA HIS A 962 17.56 -4.23 -21.24
C HIS A 962 16.40 -4.89 -21.99
N PRO A 963 16.44 -4.89 -23.33
CA PRO A 963 15.43 -5.55 -24.13
C PRO A 963 15.47 -7.08 -23.95
N VAL A 964 14.32 -7.71 -24.17
CA VAL A 964 14.14 -9.15 -24.04
C VAL A 964 14.24 -9.80 -25.43
N HIS A 965 14.81 -11.00 -25.55
CA HIS A 965 14.86 -11.70 -26.83
C HIS A 965 13.48 -12.22 -27.26
N ASP A 966 13.16 -12.13 -28.55
CA ASP A 966 11.84 -12.57 -29.05
C ASP A 966 11.65 -14.09 -29.01
N VAL A 967 12.76 -14.83 -29.12
CA VAL A 967 12.81 -16.31 -29.11
C VAL A 967 12.23 -16.91 -27.83
N LEU A 968 12.26 -16.15 -26.72
CA LEU A 968 11.73 -16.59 -25.44
C LEU A 968 10.24 -16.91 -25.56
N PRO A 969 9.78 -17.98 -24.88
CA PRO A 969 8.40 -18.43 -25.02
C PRO A 969 7.42 -17.32 -24.64
N SER A 970 6.52 -17.03 -25.57
CA SER A 970 5.47 -16.03 -25.43
C SER A 970 4.23 -16.58 -24.72
N ASN A 971 4.11 -17.90 -24.60
CA ASN A 971 2.98 -18.59 -24.00
C ASN A 971 3.46 -19.82 -23.22
N LEU A 972 3.49 -19.72 -21.90
CA LEU A 972 3.90 -20.81 -21.01
C LEU A 972 2.92 -21.98 -20.99
N LEU A 973 1.64 -21.74 -21.30
CA LEU A 973 0.64 -22.81 -21.41
C LEU A 973 0.89 -23.69 -22.63
N ASP A 974 1.35 -23.11 -23.74
CA ASP A 974 1.73 -23.89 -24.91
C ASP A 974 2.95 -24.77 -24.62
N ARG A 975 3.93 -24.26 -23.85
CA ARG A 975 5.07 -25.06 -23.38
C ARG A 975 4.64 -26.19 -22.45
N SER A 976 3.67 -25.95 -21.56
CA SER A 976 3.19 -27.00 -20.67
C SER A 976 2.58 -28.16 -21.46
N VAL A 977 1.78 -27.86 -22.50
CA VAL A 977 1.20 -28.86 -23.40
C VAL A 977 2.28 -29.55 -24.25
N TYR A 978 3.30 -28.82 -24.70
CA TYR A 978 4.43 -29.38 -25.44
C TYR A 978 5.23 -30.40 -24.60
N HIS A 979 5.60 -30.02 -23.38
CA HIS A 979 6.35 -30.89 -22.46
C HIS A 979 5.54 -32.12 -22.05
N ASP A 980 4.22 -31.99 -21.90
CA ASP A 980 3.32 -33.10 -21.60
C ASP A 980 3.24 -34.12 -22.75
N ASP A 981 3.04 -33.66 -23.98
CA ASP A 981 2.97 -34.52 -25.17
C ASP A 981 4.32 -35.23 -25.45
N GLN A 982 5.44 -34.54 -25.25
CA GLN A 982 6.79 -35.12 -25.29
C GLN A 982 6.94 -36.25 -24.27
N THR A 983 6.58 -35.99 -23.02
CA THR A 983 6.68 -36.97 -21.92
C THR A 983 5.80 -38.20 -22.21
N ARG A 984 4.60 -38.01 -22.75
CA ARG A 984 3.69 -39.10 -23.14
C ARG A 984 4.25 -39.95 -24.28
N ARG A 985 4.76 -39.33 -25.34
CA ARG A 985 5.35 -40.03 -26.51
C ARG A 985 6.62 -40.80 -26.14
N LEU A 986 7.47 -40.25 -25.28
CA LEU A 986 8.65 -40.94 -24.74
C LEU A 986 8.22 -42.18 -23.94
N GLY A 987 7.25 -42.05 -23.04
CA GLY A 987 6.71 -43.18 -22.28
C GLY A 987 6.09 -44.28 -23.16
N GLU A 988 5.40 -43.92 -24.24
CA GLU A 988 4.86 -44.88 -25.23
C GLU A 988 5.97 -45.58 -26.04
N ARG A 989 7.06 -44.87 -26.37
CA ARG A 989 8.23 -45.45 -27.03
C ARG A 989 8.99 -46.44 -26.15
N PHE A 990 9.18 -46.12 -24.87
CA PHE A 990 9.83 -47.04 -23.92
C PHE A 990 8.99 -48.29 -23.68
N LYS A 991 7.65 -48.17 -23.57
CA LYS A 991 6.73 -49.32 -23.52
C LYS A 991 6.79 -50.23 -24.77
N HIS A 992 7.19 -49.68 -25.91
CA HIS A 992 7.39 -50.45 -27.14
C HIS A 992 8.77 -51.12 -27.20
N PHE A 993 9.77 -50.61 -26.48
CA PHE A 993 11.12 -51.18 -26.40
C PHE A 993 11.19 -52.33 -25.38
N ASP A 994 10.54 -52.19 -24.22
CA ASP A 994 10.45 -53.24 -23.17
C ASP A 994 9.57 -54.43 -23.56
N ARG A 995 8.90 -54.39 -24.72
CA ARG A 995 8.15 -55.54 -25.27
C ARG A 995 9.02 -56.53 -26.05
N ILE A 996 10.31 -56.25 -26.21
CA ILE A 996 11.24 -57.11 -26.95
C ILE A 996 12.02 -58.05 -26.01
N ASP A 997 12.13 -57.76 -24.71
CA ASP A 997 12.83 -58.60 -23.74
C ASP A 997 11.99 -58.88 -22.48
N GLY A 998 11.43 -60.09 -22.37
CA GLY A 998 11.09 -60.77 -21.11
C GLY A 998 9.86 -60.29 -20.31
N GLU A 999 9.04 -61.24 -19.87
CA GLU A 999 7.78 -61.05 -19.11
C GLU A 999 7.89 -60.47 -17.68
N ASP A 1000 9.07 -60.04 -17.22
CA ASP A 1000 9.28 -59.71 -15.79
C ASP A 1000 9.22 -58.21 -15.43
N ALA A 1001 8.97 -57.30 -16.39
CA ALA A 1001 8.92 -55.84 -16.14
C ALA A 1001 7.50 -55.27 -15.98
N ALA A 1002 6.46 -56.11 -15.95
CA ALA A 1002 5.07 -55.65 -15.87
C ALA A 1002 4.61 -55.24 -14.45
N GLU A 1003 5.39 -55.54 -13.40
CA GLU A 1003 5.01 -55.26 -12.00
C GLU A 1003 5.41 -53.87 -11.48
N SER A 1004 6.23 -53.10 -12.22
CA SER A 1004 6.61 -51.73 -11.84
C SER A 1004 5.88 -50.64 -12.63
N ALA A 1005 4.73 -50.94 -13.21
CA ALA A 1005 3.85 -49.90 -13.76
C ALA A 1005 3.23 -49.11 -12.60
N PRO A 1006 3.42 -47.77 -12.51
CA PRO A 1006 2.87 -47.00 -11.41
C PRO A 1006 1.34 -47.13 -11.39
N VAL A 1007 0.85 -47.67 -10.29
CA VAL A 1007 -0.56 -47.86 -9.94
C VAL A 1007 -1.33 -46.56 -10.22
N THR A 1008 -2.56 -46.68 -10.74
CA THR A 1008 -3.62 -45.64 -10.94
C THR A 1008 -3.80 -45.00 -12.34
N ASN A 1009 -4.11 -45.82 -13.36
CA ASN A 1009 -4.94 -45.39 -14.51
C ASN A 1009 -6.43 -45.69 -14.24
N GLU A 1010 -6.96 -45.24 -13.09
CA GLU A 1010 -8.39 -45.39 -12.84
C GLU A 1010 -9.18 -44.32 -13.60
N PRO A 1011 -10.29 -44.66 -14.27
CA PRO A 1011 -11.14 -43.69 -14.96
C PRO A 1011 -11.70 -42.63 -14.00
N LEU A 1012 -11.90 -41.42 -14.50
CA LEU A 1012 -12.58 -40.34 -13.77
C LEU A 1012 -14.09 -40.60 -13.81
N THR A 1013 -14.64 -41.07 -12.70
CA THR A 1013 -16.08 -41.34 -12.53
C THR A 1013 -16.78 -40.12 -11.93
N GLY A 1014 -18.10 -39.93 -12.17
CA GLY A 1014 -18.90 -38.89 -11.52
C GLY A 1014 -18.73 -38.85 -9.99
N GLN A 1015 -18.61 -40.02 -9.35
CA GLN A 1015 -18.37 -40.15 -7.91
C GLN A 1015 -17.03 -39.55 -7.44
N LYS A 1016 -15.97 -39.59 -8.26
CA LYS A 1016 -14.68 -38.94 -7.95
C LYS A 1016 -14.76 -37.42 -8.10
N LEU A 1017 -15.54 -36.94 -9.07
CA LEU A 1017 -15.80 -35.51 -9.24
C LEU A 1017 -16.50 -34.93 -8.01
N MET A 1018 -17.38 -35.73 -7.41
CA MET A 1018 -18.03 -35.44 -6.14
C MET A 1018 -17.10 -35.59 -4.92
N SER A 1019 -15.78 -35.76 -5.04
CA SER A 1019 -14.86 -35.81 -3.87
C SER A 1019 -14.30 -34.42 -3.51
N MET A 1020 -14.17 -34.11 -2.20
CA MET A 1020 -13.73 -32.77 -1.73
C MET A 1020 -12.27 -32.50 -2.11
N GLU A 1021 -11.49 -33.58 -2.19
CA GLU A 1021 -10.11 -33.51 -2.65
C GLU A 1021 -10.03 -33.13 -4.14
N TYR A 1022 -11.01 -33.51 -4.96
CA TYR A 1022 -11.05 -33.10 -6.37
C TYR A 1022 -11.35 -31.60 -6.56
N SER A 1023 -12.27 -31.02 -5.79
CA SER A 1023 -12.54 -29.56 -5.87
C SER A 1023 -11.32 -28.73 -5.43
N THR A 1024 -10.62 -29.21 -4.39
CA THR A 1024 -9.35 -28.64 -3.91
C THR A 1024 -8.24 -28.78 -4.96
N PHE A 1025 -8.15 -29.94 -5.62
CA PHE A 1025 -7.21 -30.21 -6.71
C PHE A 1025 -7.47 -29.28 -7.91
N ALA A 1026 -8.71 -29.19 -8.36
CA ALA A 1026 -9.11 -28.34 -9.47
C ALA A 1026 -8.84 -26.84 -9.19
N THR A 1027 -9.04 -26.40 -7.95
CA THR A 1027 -8.68 -25.04 -7.52
C THR A 1027 -7.18 -24.78 -7.61
N GLY A 1028 -6.34 -25.74 -7.20
CA GLY A 1028 -4.89 -25.64 -7.36
C GLY A 1028 -4.45 -25.59 -8.83
N VAL A 1029 -5.05 -26.42 -9.70
CA VAL A 1029 -4.79 -26.41 -11.15
C VAL A 1029 -5.24 -25.10 -11.80
N SER A 1030 -6.39 -24.56 -11.41
CA SER A 1030 -6.89 -23.26 -11.88
C SER A 1030 -5.93 -22.13 -11.48
N ALA A 1031 -5.46 -22.11 -10.24
CA ALA A 1031 -4.49 -21.13 -9.76
C ALA A 1031 -3.15 -21.20 -10.51
N ALA A 1032 -2.64 -22.41 -10.73
CA ALA A 1032 -1.45 -22.66 -11.54
C ALA A 1032 -1.59 -22.11 -12.97
N PHE A 1033 -2.70 -22.41 -13.64
CA PHE A 1033 -2.99 -21.91 -14.99
C PHE A 1033 -3.03 -20.38 -15.05
N HIS A 1034 -3.73 -19.75 -14.10
CA HIS A 1034 -3.82 -18.30 -14.03
C HIS A 1034 -2.48 -17.64 -13.73
N LEU A 1035 -1.64 -18.25 -12.90
CA LEU A 1035 -0.29 -17.77 -12.63
C LEU A 1035 0.59 -17.77 -13.89
N LEU A 1036 0.53 -18.84 -14.70
CA LEU A 1036 1.26 -18.90 -15.98
C LEU A 1036 0.77 -17.81 -16.94
N HIS A 1037 -0.55 -17.65 -17.07
CA HIS A 1037 -1.12 -16.60 -17.93
C HIS A 1037 -0.75 -15.19 -17.45
N ALA A 1038 -0.76 -14.94 -16.15
CA ALA A 1038 -0.35 -13.68 -15.56
C ALA A 1038 1.14 -13.39 -15.82
N LEU A 1039 2.00 -14.42 -15.74
CA LEU A 1039 3.41 -14.31 -16.07
C LEU A 1039 3.63 -13.97 -17.56
N ASP A 1040 2.88 -14.61 -18.46
CA ASP A 1040 2.89 -14.28 -19.90
C ASP A 1040 2.49 -12.82 -20.16
N GLN A 1041 1.47 -12.31 -19.45
CA GLN A 1041 1.05 -10.91 -19.59
C GLN A 1041 2.12 -9.92 -19.11
N ILE A 1042 2.78 -10.17 -17.98
CA ILE A 1042 3.88 -9.32 -17.51
C ILE A 1042 5.08 -9.43 -18.46
N HIS A 1043 5.34 -10.61 -19.02
CA HIS A 1043 6.39 -10.80 -20.03
C HIS A 1043 6.14 -9.92 -21.25
N LEU A 1044 4.91 -9.89 -21.78
CA LEU A 1044 4.53 -9.02 -22.90
C LEU A 1044 4.65 -7.54 -22.55
N ILE A 1045 4.17 -7.12 -21.39
CA ILE A 1045 4.31 -5.72 -20.94
C ILE A 1045 5.79 -5.35 -20.85
N THR A 1046 6.63 -6.26 -20.35
CA THR A 1046 8.08 -6.02 -20.22
C THR A 1046 8.75 -5.92 -21.59
N LYS A 1047 8.38 -6.78 -22.55
CA LYS A 1047 8.79 -6.68 -23.96
C LYS A 1047 8.39 -5.32 -24.58
N GLU A 1048 7.18 -4.84 -24.31
CA GLU A 1048 6.72 -3.53 -24.79
C GLU A 1048 7.48 -2.36 -24.17
N LEU A 1049 7.78 -2.45 -22.86
CA LEU A 1049 8.47 -1.43 -22.07
C LEU A 1049 9.98 -1.35 -22.38
N CYS A 1050 10.70 -2.48 -22.33
CA CYS A 1050 12.16 -2.52 -22.42
C CYS A 1050 12.67 -2.79 -23.85
N GLY A 1051 11.78 -3.20 -24.76
CA GLY A 1051 12.11 -3.53 -26.15
C GLY A 1051 12.31 -5.02 -26.37
N VAL A 1052 12.36 -5.40 -27.64
CA VAL A 1052 12.48 -6.79 -28.09
C VAL A 1052 13.60 -6.90 -29.10
N ILE A 1053 14.52 -7.84 -28.89
CA ILE A 1053 15.54 -8.21 -29.88
C ILE A 1053 14.95 -9.31 -30.78
N PRO A 1054 14.58 -9.01 -32.04
CA PRO A 1054 14.05 -10.01 -32.97
C PRO A 1054 15.18 -10.95 -33.42
N LEU A 1055 14.82 -12.21 -33.64
CA LEU A 1055 15.65 -13.15 -34.38
C LEU A 1055 15.05 -13.27 -35.79
N GLU A 1056 15.65 -12.61 -36.78
CA GLU A 1056 15.09 -12.57 -38.13
C GLU A 1056 14.89 -13.98 -38.69
N GLY A 1057 13.71 -14.23 -39.28
CA GLY A 1057 13.31 -15.54 -39.82
C GLY A 1057 12.81 -16.56 -38.78
N TYR A 1058 13.01 -16.35 -37.48
CA TYR A 1058 12.59 -17.30 -36.44
C TYR A 1058 11.09 -17.52 -36.38
N SER A 1059 10.28 -16.46 -36.38
CA SER A 1059 8.83 -16.57 -36.27
C SER A 1059 8.23 -17.30 -37.47
N ARG A 1060 8.75 -17.04 -38.68
CA ARG A 1060 8.36 -17.74 -39.91
C ARG A 1060 8.76 -19.21 -39.87
N TRP A 1061 10.00 -19.51 -39.48
CA TRP A 1061 10.48 -20.88 -39.34
C TRP A 1061 9.66 -21.66 -38.30
N LYS A 1062 9.36 -21.02 -37.15
CA LYS A 1062 8.56 -21.61 -36.08
C LYS A 1062 7.13 -21.91 -36.55
N GLU A 1063 6.49 -20.99 -37.26
CA GLU A 1063 5.15 -21.19 -37.83
C GLU A 1063 5.15 -22.32 -38.87
N GLU A 1064 6.11 -22.33 -39.79
CA GLU A 1064 6.28 -23.43 -40.76
C GLU A 1064 6.54 -24.77 -40.07
N TYR A 1065 7.32 -24.78 -38.99
CA TYR A 1065 7.60 -25.96 -38.18
C TYR A 1065 6.33 -26.47 -37.48
N GLU A 1066 5.55 -25.59 -36.84
CA GLU A 1066 4.30 -25.93 -36.14
C GLU A 1066 3.22 -26.45 -37.11
N LEU A 1067 3.04 -25.82 -38.27
CA LEU A 1067 2.08 -26.25 -39.29
C LEU A 1067 2.40 -27.65 -39.83
N LYS A 1068 3.69 -27.93 -40.10
CA LYS A 1068 4.16 -29.27 -40.50
C LYS A 1068 3.85 -30.33 -39.44
N HIS A 1069 4.02 -30.01 -38.15
CA HIS A 1069 3.73 -30.94 -37.06
C HIS A 1069 2.23 -31.17 -36.82
N LEU A 1070 1.37 -30.25 -37.29
CA LEU A 1070 -0.09 -30.38 -37.24
C LEU A 1070 -0.70 -31.06 -38.48
N GLY A 1071 0.14 -31.53 -39.43
CA GLY A 1071 -0.31 -32.25 -40.63
C GLY A 1071 -1.07 -31.37 -41.64
N ARG A 1072 -0.89 -30.05 -41.59
CA ARG A 1072 -1.46 -29.12 -42.57
C ARG A 1072 -0.34 -28.62 -43.49
N SER A 1073 -0.55 -28.71 -44.81
CA SER A 1073 0.35 -28.07 -45.77
C SER A 1073 0.25 -26.55 -45.66
N VAL A 1074 1.38 -25.88 -45.81
CA VAL A 1074 1.52 -24.41 -45.87
C VAL A 1074 0.64 -23.82 -46.97
#